data_AF-A0A7W3VPE8-F1
#
_entry.id   AF-A0A7W3VPE8-F1
#
_cell.length_a   1.000
_cell.length_b   1.000
_cell.length_c   1.000
_cell.angle_alpha   90.00
_cell.angle_beta   90.00
_cell.angle_gamma   90.00
#
_symmetry.space_group_name_H-M   'P 1'
#
loop_
_entity.id
_entity.type
_entity.pdbx_description
1 polymer ?
#
loop_
_entity_poly.entity_id
_entity_poly.type
_entity_poly.pdbx_seq_one_letter_code
_entity_poly.pdbx_strand_id
1 'polypeptide(L)'
;MKKVLLTALLLPLLSIGQTKNKFYSPETLQQQWVDSVYNSMSLDQRIGQLFMVAAYSNKDEKHVQELESLVQKNEVGGLIFFQGGPQRQAAIANRLQRQSKLPMLVGIDGEWGLRMRLDSTYRFPYNMTLGAVQNLDLIEAVGQAMAKQSKRLGIQFNFGPVVDININPENPIIGVRAYGETREIVTDRALAFTRGYQSEGLFATGKHFPGHGDTSTDSHHKLPLIDLDKDRLHRVELYPYKKLINEGLSSVMVAHLNLPAYEPNDAIPSSLSYNVVTKLLREELGFEGLIFTDALNMKGVSSYLAPGEVDLAAFQAGNDLLLFSEDVAKAASKLREAYEKGDITESRLAYSVKKILDYKYKAGLNKPLQIDRNNLVEDLNASTYDDLNTKLYNEAITLVKNHNKLVPIRKLDQEKIAYVQLGDDDGTPFLEMMRNFAQVDVVKPSDLARLSAYSLVVVGYHKVDNPWRNQNFSADEKRIVGEIAKANRTLLVSFAKPYALTGIEAEIRDLEGLVVGYQNNVFAEQAAAQVIFGALGAKGELPVTITDKYDVGTGIKTKPLHRLGFSTPANEGLNPLVLKKIDSIAQYAVDNQLTPGAQILVARHGKVVYNKSFGYHTYQANEPVKNTDLYDLASLTKILSTLPMVMKMYNEQKITLQSKLGDLVPAFKHSDKANITLKDVLTHQSGLAAWIPFYKSTLDSTSHPADNLYRLQYSTAFPTQVSENLFLKKDYTQVMLAEIANSKLASKPDYKYSDLGFISIKEYIERLYHGTLDQLVEDKFYRSIGATRLTYLPLRKFNAKEIPPTEVDTYYRYTAVHGYVHDMGAAMQGGVSGHAGLFGTALDVAKMMQLYLNEGEYGGEHFFSKATFEVFNACVYCAKGNRRGIGFDKPQLAGKPGPTCGCASVTSFGHTGFTGTMTWADPENELIYVFLSNRTYPDSNVNKLSKENIRENIQQLIYESIID
;
A
#
# COMPACT_ATOMS: atom_id res chain seq x y z
N MET A 1 -67.77 33.94 44.92
CA MET A 1 -66.88 34.31 43.78
C MET A 1 -65.76 33.28 43.66
N LYS A 2 -65.77 32.45 42.61
CA LYS A 2 -64.57 31.96 41.89
C LYS A 2 -65.01 30.95 40.82
N LYS A 3 -64.85 31.37 39.56
CA LYS A 3 -64.83 30.54 38.37
C LYS A 3 -63.59 29.65 38.44
N VAL A 4 -63.70 28.36 38.10
CA VAL A 4 -62.59 27.59 37.51
C VAL A 4 -63.13 26.76 36.36
N LEU A 5 -62.52 26.98 35.21
CA LEU A 5 -62.78 26.43 33.89
C LEU A 5 -62.61 24.91 33.85
N LEU A 6 -63.48 24.26 33.07
CA LEU A 6 -63.28 22.94 32.49
C LEU A 6 -62.40 23.11 31.25
N THR A 7 -61.13 22.67 31.30
CA THR A 7 -60.23 22.66 30.14
C THR A 7 -60.19 21.24 29.55
N ALA A 8 -60.81 21.06 28.40
CA ALA A 8 -60.65 19.86 27.58
C ALA A 8 -59.22 19.85 27.00
N LEU A 9 -58.43 18.83 27.33
CA LEU A 9 -57.16 18.56 26.65
C LEU A 9 -57.46 17.88 25.29
N LEU A 10 -57.35 18.65 24.22
CA LEU A 10 -57.11 18.13 22.87
C LEU A 10 -55.64 17.70 22.79
N LEU A 11 -55.38 16.40 22.84
CA LEU A 11 -54.11 15.80 22.43
C LEU A 11 -54.01 15.89 20.89
N PRO A 12 -52.99 16.54 20.32
CA PRO A 12 -52.72 16.37 18.91
C PRO A 12 -52.08 14.98 18.73
N LEU A 13 -52.78 14.12 17.99
CA LEU A 13 -52.18 12.96 17.36
C LEU A 13 -51.09 13.46 16.40
N LEU A 14 -49.84 13.50 16.88
CA LEU A 14 -48.68 13.57 16.01
C LEU A 14 -48.63 12.25 15.26
N SER A 15 -49.25 12.22 14.08
CA SER A 15 -48.91 11.24 13.06
C SER A 15 -47.41 11.36 12.83
N ILE A 16 -46.65 10.33 13.18
CA ILE A 16 -45.29 10.15 12.69
C ILE A 16 -45.44 9.97 11.18
N GLY A 17 -45.49 11.07 10.43
CA GLY A 17 -45.37 11.02 8.99
C GLY A 17 -43.99 10.45 8.70
N GLN A 18 -43.93 9.30 8.02
CA GLN A 18 -42.69 8.86 7.40
C GLN A 18 -42.13 10.05 6.63
N THR A 19 -40.98 10.57 7.06
CA THR A 19 -40.23 11.55 6.29
C THR A 19 -39.87 10.87 4.97
N LYS A 20 -40.56 11.24 3.88
CA LYS A 20 -40.22 10.75 2.54
C LYS A 20 -38.73 11.01 2.31
N ASN A 21 -38.00 10.00 1.84
CA ASN A 21 -36.58 10.13 1.59
C ASN A 21 -36.36 11.28 0.59
N LYS A 22 -35.45 12.20 0.94
CA LYS A 22 -35.16 13.40 0.14
C LYS A 22 -34.74 13.05 -1.28
N PHE A 23 -34.12 11.88 -1.50
CA PHE A 23 -33.70 11.43 -2.82
C PHE A 23 -34.89 11.19 -3.79
N TYR A 24 -36.00 10.66 -3.28
CA TYR A 24 -37.20 10.37 -4.10
C TYR A 24 -38.16 11.56 -4.22
N SER A 25 -37.93 12.64 -3.48
CA SER A 25 -38.78 13.82 -3.50
C SER A 25 -38.30 14.81 -4.56
N PRO A 26 -38.99 14.98 -5.70
CA PRO A 26 -38.56 15.90 -6.75
C PRO A 26 -38.72 17.36 -6.30
N GLU A 27 -37.78 18.21 -6.70
CA GLU A 27 -37.91 19.66 -6.51
C GLU A 27 -38.90 20.25 -7.53
N THR A 28 -39.49 21.42 -7.23
CA THR A 28 -40.53 22.02 -8.08
C THR A 28 -40.08 22.26 -9.53
N LEU A 29 -38.85 22.73 -9.74
CA LEU A 29 -38.29 22.99 -11.08
C LEU A 29 -38.04 21.70 -11.87
N GLN A 30 -37.63 20.64 -11.16
CA GLN A 30 -37.43 19.31 -11.73
C GLN A 30 -38.76 18.74 -12.23
N GLN A 31 -39.81 18.81 -11.42
CA GLN A 31 -41.15 18.34 -11.80
C GLN A 31 -41.69 19.13 -13.02
N GLN A 32 -41.52 20.45 -13.04
CA GLN A 32 -41.93 21.29 -14.16
C GLN A 32 -41.21 20.90 -15.46
N TRP A 33 -39.90 20.65 -15.40
CA TRP A 33 -39.13 20.21 -16.57
C TRP A 33 -39.59 18.84 -17.06
N VAL A 34 -39.77 17.87 -16.14
CA VAL A 34 -40.24 16.51 -16.46
C VAL A 34 -41.59 16.57 -17.16
N ASP A 35 -42.56 17.29 -16.60
CA ASP A 35 -43.90 17.40 -17.18
C ASP A 35 -43.88 18.13 -18.52
N SER A 36 -43.08 19.19 -18.65
CA SER A 36 -42.93 19.92 -19.91
C SER A 36 -42.35 19.04 -21.01
N VAL A 37 -41.29 18.29 -20.73
CA VAL A 37 -40.66 17.40 -21.71
C VAL A 37 -41.61 16.27 -22.08
N TYR A 38 -42.19 15.59 -21.10
CA TYR A 38 -43.13 14.47 -21.34
C TYR A 38 -44.30 14.88 -22.24
N ASN A 39 -44.92 16.03 -21.95
CA ASN A 39 -46.07 16.52 -22.72
C ASN A 39 -45.70 16.92 -24.15
N SER A 40 -44.43 17.25 -24.41
CA SER A 40 -43.94 17.57 -25.76
C SER A 40 -43.59 16.34 -26.60
N MET A 41 -43.45 15.16 -25.96
CA MET A 41 -43.04 13.93 -26.63
C MET A 41 -44.22 13.25 -27.33
N SER A 42 -43.99 12.75 -28.54
CA SER A 42 -44.89 11.80 -29.20
C SER A 42 -44.88 10.44 -28.50
N LEU A 43 -45.86 9.58 -28.79
CA LEU A 43 -45.91 8.22 -28.25
C LEU A 43 -44.62 7.43 -28.53
N ASP A 44 -44.06 7.58 -29.72
CA ASP A 44 -42.83 6.90 -30.13
C ASP A 44 -41.62 7.34 -29.33
N GLN A 45 -41.53 8.64 -29.06
CA GLN A 45 -40.45 9.19 -28.24
C GLN A 45 -40.57 8.67 -26.81
N ARG A 46 -41.80 8.58 -26.27
CA ARG A 46 -42.07 8.04 -24.92
C ARG A 46 -41.68 6.56 -24.82
N ILE A 47 -42.07 5.75 -25.81
CA ILE A 47 -41.68 4.34 -25.90
C ILE A 47 -40.16 4.20 -26.06
N GLY A 48 -39.54 5.04 -26.88
CA GLY A 48 -38.08 5.07 -27.06
C GLY A 48 -37.31 5.23 -25.75
N GLN A 49 -37.82 6.06 -24.83
CA GLN A 49 -37.18 6.26 -23.51
C GLN A 49 -37.10 5.00 -22.66
N LEU A 50 -37.92 3.98 -22.92
CA LEU A 50 -37.93 2.72 -22.16
C LEU A 50 -36.71 1.84 -22.48
N PHE A 51 -35.93 2.14 -23.52
CA PHE A 51 -34.82 1.29 -23.95
C PHE A 51 -33.45 1.81 -23.52
N MET A 52 -32.62 0.92 -22.99
CA MET A 52 -31.18 1.13 -22.80
C MET A 52 -30.39 0.08 -23.61
N VAL A 53 -29.69 0.53 -24.65
CA VAL A 53 -29.07 -0.37 -25.65
C VAL A 53 -27.57 -0.55 -25.43
N ALA A 54 -27.04 -1.71 -25.80
CA ALA A 54 -25.65 -2.07 -25.54
C ALA A 54 -24.67 -1.45 -26.55
N ALA A 55 -23.66 -0.76 -26.03
CA ALA A 55 -22.58 -0.14 -26.77
C ALA A 55 -21.24 -0.79 -26.45
N TYR A 56 -20.45 -1.08 -27.50
CA TYR A 56 -19.13 -1.68 -27.40
C TYR A 56 -18.13 -0.77 -28.11
N SER A 57 -17.14 -0.27 -27.38
CA SER A 57 -16.15 0.64 -27.97
C SER A 57 -14.94 -0.07 -28.56
N ASN A 58 -14.92 -1.41 -28.54
CA ASN A 58 -13.97 -2.26 -29.26
C ASN A 58 -14.54 -2.83 -30.59
N LYS A 59 -15.80 -2.56 -30.92
CA LYS A 59 -16.40 -2.94 -32.20
C LYS A 59 -16.12 -1.90 -33.28
N ASP A 60 -16.39 -2.28 -34.52
CA ASP A 60 -16.14 -1.47 -35.72
C ASP A 60 -17.19 -0.37 -35.96
N GLU A 61 -16.98 0.39 -37.02
CA GLU A 61 -17.86 1.49 -37.42
C GLU A 61 -19.28 1.04 -37.75
N LYS A 62 -19.47 -0.22 -38.19
CA LYS A 62 -20.80 -0.78 -38.46
C LYS A 62 -21.65 -0.83 -37.19
N HIS A 63 -21.06 -1.30 -36.08
CA HIS A 63 -21.73 -1.28 -34.77
C HIS A 63 -22.11 0.14 -34.34
N VAL A 64 -21.26 1.14 -34.61
CA VAL A 64 -21.56 2.54 -34.29
C VAL A 64 -22.73 3.06 -35.14
N GLN A 65 -22.79 2.73 -36.42
CA GLN A 65 -23.90 3.11 -37.31
C GLN A 65 -25.23 2.44 -36.92
N GLU A 66 -25.18 1.19 -36.45
CA GLU A 66 -26.35 0.50 -35.88
C GLU A 66 -26.89 1.25 -34.65
N LEU A 67 -26.00 1.70 -33.75
CA LEU A 67 -26.37 2.53 -32.61
C LEU A 67 -26.93 3.89 -33.05
N GLU A 68 -26.33 4.56 -34.03
CA GLU A 68 -26.85 5.82 -34.59
C GLU A 68 -28.27 5.64 -35.13
N SER A 69 -28.54 4.55 -35.84
CA SER A 69 -29.88 4.24 -36.33
C SER A 69 -30.88 4.08 -35.18
N LEU A 70 -30.50 3.39 -34.10
CA LEU A 70 -31.37 3.25 -32.91
C LEU A 70 -31.62 4.60 -32.24
N VAL A 71 -30.59 5.45 -32.09
CA VAL A 71 -30.72 6.78 -31.49
C VAL A 71 -31.63 7.68 -32.33
N GLN A 72 -31.47 7.68 -33.65
CA GLN A 72 -32.23 8.57 -34.53
C GLN A 72 -33.67 8.09 -34.78
N LYS A 73 -33.88 6.78 -34.97
CA LYS A 73 -35.19 6.24 -35.36
C LYS A 73 -36.05 5.81 -34.17
N ASN A 74 -35.42 5.27 -33.12
CA ASN A 74 -36.12 4.76 -31.95
C ASN A 74 -36.01 5.70 -30.73
N GLU A 75 -35.21 6.78 -30.82
CA GLU A 75 -35.03 7.78 -29.76
C GLU A 75 -34.79 7.15 -28.37
N VAL A 76 -33.86 6.19 -28.33
CA VAL A 76 -33.59 5.36 -27.14
C VAL A 76 -33.28 6.20 -25.90
N GLY A 77 -33.71 5.73 -24.73
CA GLY A 77 -33.55 6.42 -23.45
C GLY A 77 -32.11 6.45 -22.93
N GLY A 78 -31.33 5.40 -23.22
CA GLY A 78 -29.99 5.24 -22.69
C GLY A 78 -29.08 4.29 -23.45
N LEU A 79 -27.81 4.26 -23.03
CA LEU A 79 -26.76 3.37 -23.48
C LEU A 79 -26.17 2.63 -22.27
N ILE A 80 -25.86 1.34 -22.40
CA ILE A 80 -24.97 0.61 -21.47
C ILE A 80 -23.68 0.28 -22.20
N PHE A 81 -22.53 0.66 -21.63
CA PHE A 81 -21.24 0.30 -22.20
C PHE A 81 -20.71 -1.03 -21.65
N PHE A 82 -20.11 -1.82 -22.54
CA PHE A 82 -19.44 -3.09 -22.24
C PHE A 82 -17.96 -3.02 -22.63
N GLN A 83 -17.37 -4.14 -23.07
CA GLN A 83 -15.94 -4.27 -23.32
C GLN A 83 -15.44 -3.22 -24.33
N GLY A 84 -14.31 -2.59 -24.00
CA GLY A 84 -13.80 -1.49 -24.81
C GLY A 84 -12.67 -0.71 -24.16
N GLY A 85 -12.50 0.55 -24.55
CA GLY A 85 -11.50 1.46 -23.98
C GLY A 85 -12.04 2.88 -23.79
N PRO A 86 -11.55 3.63 -22.79
CA PRO A 86 -12.18 4.88 -22.33
C PRO A 86 -12.19 5.97 -23.41
N GLN A 87 -11.12 6.12 -24.18
CA GLN A 87 -11.05 7.10 -25.27
C GLN A 87 -12.05 6.83 -26.39
N ARG A 88 -12.20 5.55 -26.78
CA ARG A 88 -13.15 5.13 -27.82
C ARG A 88 -14.58 5.25 -27.32
N GLN A 89 -14.85 4.88 -26.07
CA GLN A 89 -16.15 5.07 -25.43
C GLN A 89 -16.55 6.55 -25.41
N ALA A 90 -15.67 7.45 -24.94
CA ALA A 90 -15.96 8.88 -24.92
C ALA A 90 -16.27 9.44 -26.32
N ALA A 91 -15.53 8.99 -27.35
CA ALA A 91 -15.78 9.38 -28.73
C ALA A 91 -17.16 8.91 -29.25
N ILE A 92 -17.51 7.65 -29.02
CA ILE A 92 -18.80 7.07 -29.41
C ILE A 92 -19.95 7.75 -28.63
N ALA A 93 -19.82 7.89 -27.31
CA ALA A 93 -20.80 8.56 -26.47
C ALA A 93 -21.05 9.99 -26.95
N ASN A 94 -20.00 10.78 -27.20
CA ASN A 94 -20.14 12.14 -27.75
C ASN A 94 -20.82 12.16 -29.13
N ARG A 95 -20.50 11.19 -29.99
CA ARG A 95 -21.10 11.06 -31.33
C ARG A 95 -22.59 10.78 -31.27
N LEU A 96 -23.00 9.87 -30.39
CA LEU A 96 -24.40 9.48 -30.20
C LEU A 96 -25.20 10.56 -29.45
N GLN A 97 -24.63 11.16 -28.40
CA GLN A 97 -25.29 12.23 -27.64
C GLN A 97 -25.61 13.45 -28.52
N ARG A 98 -24.77 13.81 -29.49
CA ARG A 98 -25.04 14.90 -30.45
C ARG A 98 -26.23 14.63 -31.38
N GLN A 99 -26.58 13.37 -31.59
CA GLN A 99 -27.67 12.97 -32.48
C GLN A 99 -28.98 12.77 -31.72
N SER A 100 -28.91 12.61 -30.39
CA SER A 100 -30.10 12.48 -29.56
C SER A 100 -30.75 13.85 -29.33
N LYS A 101 -32.07 13.94 -29.52
CA LYS A 101 -32.84 15.15 -29.21
C LYS A 101 -32.92 15.41 -27.70
N LEU A 102 -33.00 14.34 -26.92
CA LEU A 102 -32.99 14.34 -25.48
C LEU A 102 -31.74 13.58 -25.01
N PRO A 103 -30.83 14.18 -24.24
CA PRO A 103 -29.62 13.48 -23.82
C PRO A 103 -29.91 12.14 -23.15
N MET A 104 -29.13 11.12 -23.53
CA MET A 104 -29.32 9.74 -23.10
C MET A 104 -28.63 9.47 -21.77
N LEU A 105 -29.22 8.59 -20.95
CA LEU A 105 -28.53 8.04 -19.78
C LEU A 105 -27.41 7.10 -20.24
N VAL A 106 -26.32 7.05 -19.50
CA VAL A 106 -25.19 6.14 -19.75
C VAL A 106 -24.94 5.30 -18.51
N GLY A 107 -24.96 3.99 -18.67
CA GLY A 107 -24.67 3.00 -17.62
C GLY A 107 -23.46 2.13 -17.94
N ILE A 108 -22.90 1.50 -16.91
CA ILE A 108 -21.83 0.50 -17.02
C ILE A 108 -21.90 -0.48 -15.84
N ASP A 109 -21.46 -1.73 -16.03
CA ASP A 109 -21.08 -2.57 -14.88
C ASP A 109 -19.66 -2.24 -14.45
N GLY A 110 -19.51 -1.51 -13.35
CA GLY A 110 -18.22 -1.10 -12.78
C GLY A 110 -18.06 -1.60 -11.35
N GLU A 111 -18.18 -2.91 -11.11
CA GLU A 111 -18.19 -3.50 -9.76
C GLU A 111 -16.86 -3.33 -9.01
N TRP A 112 -15.74 -3.31 -9.73
CA TRP A 112 -14.40 -2.98 -9.21
C TRP A 112 -13.78 -1.79 -9.96
N GLY A 113 -14.65 -0.84 -10.31
CA GLY A 113 -14.35 0.33 -11.14
C GLY A 113 -14.55 0.04 -12.63
N LEU A 114 -14.25 1.04 -13.46
CA LEU A 114 -14.46 0.93 -14.91
C LEU A 114 -13.66 -0.21 -15.55
N ARG A 115 -12.60 -0.68 -14.89
CA ARG A 115 -11.74 -1.78 -15.35
C ARG A 115 -12.45 -3.13 -15.50
N MET A 116 -13.65 -3.28 -14.95
CA MET A 116 -14.50 -4.44 -15.24
C MET A 116 -14.85 -4.55 -16.73
N ARG A 117 -15.01 -3.41 -17.43
CA ARG A 117 -15.39 -3.35 -18.84
C ARG A 117 -14.33 -2.69 -19.71
N LEU A 118 -13.62 -1.68 -19.20
CA LEU A 118 -12.73 -0.86 -19.99
C LEU A 118 -11.27 -1.21 -19.78
N ASP A 119 -10.56 -1.37 -20.89
CA ASP A 119 -9.11 -1.37 -20.92
C ASP A 119 -8.55 -0.06 -20.32
N SER A 120 -7.28 -0.08 -19.91
CA SER A 120 -6.53 1.13 -19.54
C SER A 120 -7.15 2.00 -18.43
N THR A 121 -8.04 1.45 -17.60
CA THR A 121 -8.62 2.11 -16.42
C THR A 121 -8.21 1.41 -15.13
N TYR A 122 -8.30 2.15 -14.02
CA TYR A 122 -7.86 1.69 -12.71
C TYR A 122 -8.77 0.59 -12.14
N ARG A 123 -8.17 -0.36 -11.40
CA ARG A 123 -8.88 -1.48 -10.76
C ARG A 123 -8.87 -1.33 -9.24
N PHE A 124 -10.05 -1.31 -8.63
CA PHE A 124 -10.21 -1.42 -7.18
C PHE A 124 -10.31 -2.89 -6.73
N PRO A 125 -10.25 -3.19 -5.42
CA PRO A 125 -10.41 -4.57 -4.94
C PRO A 125 -11.77 -5.15 -5.31
N TYR A 126 -11.86 -6.48 -5.41
CA TYR A 126 -13.14 -7.15 -5.56
C TYR A 126 -14.00 -6.95 -4.31
N ASN A 127 -15.33 -7.01 -4.47
CA ASN A 127 -16.26 -6.82 -3.36
C ASN A 127 -15.97 -7.79 -2.20
N MET A 128 -15.58 -9.03 -2.47
CA MET A 128 -15.20 -9.98 -1.41
C MET A 128 -13.97 -9.50 -0.61
N THR A 129 -12.96 -8.93 -1.27
CA THR A 129 -11.83 -8.29 -0.57
C THR A 129 -12.31 -7.11 0.28
N LEU A 130 -13.21 -6.28 -0.27
CA LEU A 130 -13.83 -5.18 0.48
C LEU A 130 -14.69 -5.67 1.66
N GLY A 131 -15.24 -6.88 1.58
CA GLY A 131 -15.94 -7.55 2.67
C GLY A 131 -15.06 -7.76 3.91
N ALA A 132 -13.76 -7.99 3.70
CA ALA A 132 -12.80 -8.18 4.79
C ALA A 132 -12.41 -6.89 5.51
N VAL A 133 -12.61 -5.73 4.87
CA VAL A 133 -12.30 -4.42 5.42
C VAL A 133 -13.33 -4.07 6.50
N GLN A 134 -12.85 -3.66 7.67
CA GLN A 134 -13.70 -3.31 8.81
C GLN A 134 -14.00 -1.80 8.89
N ASN A 135 -13.18 -0.96 8.25
CA ASN A 135 -13.42 0.48 8.17
C ASN A 135 -14.33 0.83 6.98
N LEU A 136 -15.61 1.09 7.27
CA LEU A 136 -16.62 1.42 6.24
C LEU A 136 -16.37 2.75 5.54
N ASP A 137 -15.66 3.70 6.16
CA ASP A 137 -15.31 4.99 5.52
C ASP A 137 -14.42 4.78 4.29
N LEU A 138 -13.58 3.74 4.30
CA LEU A 138 -12.78 3.38 3.13
C LEU A 138 -13.66 2.80 2.00
N ILE A 139 -14.74 2.09 2.33
CA ILE A 139 -15.68 1.56 1.34
C ILE A 139 -16.52 2.71 0.73
N GLU A 140 -16.89 3.69 1.54
CA GLU A 140 -17.50 4.93 1.06
C GLU A 140 -16.55 5.69 0.12
N ALA A 141 -15.27 5.82 0.49
CA ALA A 141 -14.24 6.44 -0.36
C ALA A 141 -14.04 5.69 -1.69
N VAL A 142 -14.16 4.37 -1.71
CA VAL A 142 -14.18 3.57 -2.96
C VAL A 142 -15.36 3.96 -3.83
N GLY A 143 -16.56 4.07 -3.25
CA GLY A 143 -17.76 4.55 -3.95
C GLY A 143 -17.54 5.92 -4.60
N GLN A 144 -16.98 6.87 -3.84
CA GLN A 144 -16.64 8.22 -4.33
C GLN A 144 -15.61 8.17 -5.47
N ALA A 145 -14.56 7.37 -5.33
CA ALA A 145 -13.50 7.24 -6.34
C ALA A 145 -14.04 6.66 -7.65
N MET A 146 -14.85 5.59 -7.58
CA MET A 146 -15.50 5.01 -8.75
C MET A 146 -16.50 5.98 -9.39
N ALA A 147 -17.24 6.75 -8.59
CA ALA A 147 -18.15 7.76 -9.13
C ALA A 147 -17.41 8.89 -9.84
N LYS A 148 -16.25 9.34 -9.34
CA LYS A 148 -15.39 10.30 -10.04
C LYS A 148 -14.92 9.78 -11.39
N GLN A 149 -14.53 8.50 -11.48
CA GLN A 149 -14.22 7.87 -12.77
C GLN A 149 -15.41 7.87 -13.72
N SER A 150 -16.58 7.42 -13.25
CA SER A 150 -17.82 7.39 -14.04
C SER A 150 -18.21 8.79 -14.54
N LYS A 151 -18.17 9.79 -13.66
CA LYS A 151 -18.50 11.19 -13.98
C LYS A 151 -17.57 11.75 -15.05
N ARG A 152 -16.26 11.44 -14.95
CA ARG A 152 -15.24 11.85 -15.91
C ARG A 152 -15.50 11.30 -17.32
N LEU A 153 -16.16 10.15 -17.41
CA LEU A 153 -16.54 9.47 -18.65
C LEU A 153 -18.02 9.68 -19.03
N GLY A 154 -18.73 10.59 -18.35
CA GLY A 154 -20.14 10.90 -18.64
C GLY A 154 -21.11 9.76 -18.34
N ILE A 155 -20.78 8.87 -17.40
CA ILE A 155 -21.61 7.74 -16.95
C ILE A 155 -22.43 8.16 -15.74
N GLN A 156 -23.74 7.90 -15.75
CA GLN A 156 -24.66 8.22 -14.66
C GLN A 156 -24.92 7.02 -13.75
N PHE A 157 -25.04 5.83 -14.31
CA PHE A 157 -25.34 4.60 -13.56
C PHE A 157 -24.12 3.70 -13.48
N ASN A 158 -23.75 3.32 -12.27
CA ASN A 158 -23.04 2.07 -12.06
C ASN A 158 -24.07 0.99 -11.77
N PHE A 159 -24.03 -0.09 -12.53
CA PHE A 159 -24.75 -1.31 -12.24
C PHE A 159 -24.02 -2.07 -11.13
N GLY A 160 -24.05 -1.47 -9.94
CA GLY A 160 -23.49 -1.93 -8.68
C GLY A 160 -23.95 -0.98 -7.56
N PRO A 161 -23.95 -1.41 -6.29
CA PRO A 161 -23.29 -2.60 -5.78
C PRO A 161 -24.06 -3.89 -6.03
N VAL A 162 -23.33 -5.01 -6.07
CA VAL A 162 -23.92 -6.35 -5.93
C VAL A 162 -24.28 -6.54 -4.46
N VAL A 163 -25.54 -6.85 -4.19
CA VAL A 163 -26.09 -7.06 -2.84
C VAL A 163 -26.54 -8.50 -2.61
N ASP A 164 -26.19 -9.39 -3.54
CA ASP A 164 -26.35 -10.83 -3.40
C ASP A 164 -25.50 -11.35 -2.23
N ILE A 165 -26.09 -12.23 -1.41
CA ILE A 165 -25.44 -12.83 -0.24
C ILE A 165 -24.91 -14.19 -0.65
N ASN A 166 -23.59 -14.34 -0.80
CA ASN A 166 -23.00 -15.54 -1.39
C ASN A 166 -22.85 -16.67 -0.36
N ILE A 167 -23.98 -17.30 -0.02
CA ILE A 167 -24.07 -18.39 0.96
C ILE A 167 -23.51 -19.69 0.39
N ASN A 168 -23.66 -19.90 -0.91
CA ASN A 168 -23.13 -21.07 -1.59
C ASN A 168 -21.70 -20.78 -2.12
N PRO A 169 -20.64 -21.41 -1.59
CA PRO A 169 -19.28 -21.21 -2.08
C PRO A 169 -19.07 -21.74 -3.51
N GLU A 170 -19.92 -22.67 -3.97
CA GLU A 170 -19.92 -23.22 -5.33
C GLU A 170 -20.75 -22.38 -6.32
N ASN A 171 -21.27 -21.22 -5.89
CA ASN A 171 -22.01 -20.32 -6.78
C ASN A 171 -21.11 -19.90 -7.96
N PRO A 172 -21.49 -20.23 -9.22
CA PRO A 172 -20.61 -20.05 -10.37
C PRO A 172 -20.52 -18.59 -10.84
N ILE A 173 -21.45 -17.73 -10.41
CA ILE A 173 -21.62 -16.36 -10.96
C ILE A 173 -21.29 -15.27 -9.94
N ILE A 174 -21.71 -15.43 -8.68
CA ILE A 174 -21.60 -14.37 -7.66
C ILE A 174 -20.19 -14.37 -7.09
N GLY A 175 -19.78 -15.40 -6.35
CA GLY A 175 -18.41 -15.57 -5.87
C GLY A 175 -17.80 -14.27 -5.33
N VAL A 176 -16.69 -13.81 -5.92
CA VAL A 176 -15.95 -12.61 -5.46
C VAL A 176 -16.69 -11.28 -5.68
N ARG A 177 -17.81 -11.28 -6.42
CA ARG A 177 -18.67 -10.11 -6.67
C ARG A 177 -19.55 -9.77 -5.47
N ALA A 178 -19.85 -10.76 -4.60
CA ALA A 178 -20.50 -10.47 -3.32
C ALA A 178 -19.48 -9.95 -2.31
N TYR A 179 -19.94 -9.13 -1.39
CA TYR A 179 -19.11 -8.70 -0.26
C TYR A 179 -18.89 -9.81 0.77
N GLY A 180 -19.76 -10.82 0.84
CA GLY A 180 -19.63 -11.91 1.81
C GLY A 180 -20.86 -12.82 1.82
N GLU A 181 -20.96 -13.65 2.85
CA GLU A 181 -22.03 -14.66 2.98
C GLU A 181 -23.09 -14.33 4.06
N THR A 182 -22.94 -13.21 4.77
CA THR A 182 -23.95 -12.75 5.75
C THR A 182 -24.67 -11.50 5.26
N ARG A 183 -25.94 -11.38 5.62
CA ARG A 183 -26.76 -10.22 5.25
C ARG A 183 -26.21 -8.92 5.85
N GLU A 184 -25.62 -8.96 7.04
CA GLU A 184 -25.04 -7.79 7.72
C GLU A 184 -23.80 -7.28 6.96
N ILE A 185 -22.83 -8.13 6.67
CA ILE A 185 -21.61 -7.75 5.94
C ILE A 185 -21.98 -7.17 4.58
N VAL A 186 -22.83 -7.87 3.82
CA VAL A 186 -23.25 -7.41 2.48
C VAL A 186 -23.98 -6.09 2.54
N THR A 187 -24.91 -5.92 3.49
CA THR A 187 -25.69 -4.69 3.62
C THR A 187 -24.81 -3.50 3.97
N ASP A 188 -23.93 -3.64 4.97
CA ASP A 188 -23.15 -2.51 5.49
C ASP A 188 -22.14 -2.00 4.44
N ARG A 189 -21.47 -2.91 3.72
CA ARG A 189 -20.51 -2.53 2.67
C ARG A 189 -21.22 -1.98 1.44
N ALA A 190 -22.33 -2.59 1.02
CA ALA A 190 -23.11 -2.07 -0.09
C ALA A 190 -23.70 -0.68 0.23
N LEU A 191 -24.18 -0.46 1.46
CA LEU A 191 -24.69 0.84 1.88
C LEU A 191 -23.59 1.91 1.89
N ALA A 192 -22.41 1.62 2.45
CA ALA A 192 -21.27 2.53 2.43
C ALA A 192 -20.86 2.89 0.99
N PHE A 193 -20.75 1.88 0.11
CA PHE A 193 -20.47 2.09 -1.31
C PHE A 193 -21.54 2.97 -1.98
N THR A 194 -22.83 2.66 -1.76
CA THR A 194 -23.95 3.42 -2.33
C THR A 194 -23.93 4.88 -1.87
N ARG A 195 -23.65 5.15 -0.59
CA ARG A 195 -23.52 6.51 -0.06
C ARG A 195 -22.41 7.28 -0.78
N GLY A 196 -21.24 6.69 -0.88
CA GLY A 196 -20.09 7.32 -1.54
C GLY A 196 -20.27 7.52 -3.03
N TYR A 197 -20.88 6.56 -3.72
CA TYR A 197 -21.14 6.68 -5.16
C TYR A 197 -22.19 7.77 -5.45
N GLN A 198 -23.27 7.81 -4.64
CA GLN A 198 -24.35 8.78 -4.82
C GLN A 198 -23.99 10.19 -4.32
N SER A 199 -23.03 10.35 -3.40
CA SER A 199 -22.58 11.67 -2.94
C SER A 199 -21.92 12.51 -4.04
N GLU A 200 -21.43 11.87 -5.10
CA GLU A 200 -20.85 12.53 -6.27
C GLU A 200 -21.90 12.96 -7.33
N GLY A 201 -23.18 12.73 -7.04
CA GLY A 201 -24.32 13.06 -7.90
C GLY A 201 -24.61 12.03 -8.98
N LEU A 202 -24.15 10.79 -8.81
CA LEU A 202 -24.40 9.65 -9.70
C LEU A 202 -25.31 8.61 -9.03
N PHE A 203 -25.65 7.53 -9.74
CA PHE A 203 -26.65 6.57 -9.30
C PHE A 203 -26.08 5.16 -9.16
N ALA A 204 -26.28 4.57 -7.98
CA ALA A 204 -25.96 3.18 -7.68
C ALA A 204 -27.18 2.28 -7.95
N THR A 205 -26.93 1.09 -8.49
CA THR A 205 -27.97 0.10 -8.81
C THR A 205 -27.76 -1.17 -8.00
N GLY A 206 -28.63 -1.41 -7.01
CA GLY A 206 -28.61 -2.65 -6.23
C GLY A 206 -29.00 -3.85 -7.10
N LYS A 207 -28.16 -4.89 -7.14
CA LYS A 207 -28.40 -6.08 -7.98
C LYS A 207 -27.95 -7.40 -7.33
N HIS A 208 -28.55 -8.54 -7.67
CA HIS A 208 -29.64 -8.71 -8.65
C HIS A 208 -30.94 -9.12 -7.95
N PHE A 209 -31.96 -8.29 -8.05
CA PHE A 209 -33.18 -8.45 -7.25
C PHE A 209 -33.98 -9.66 -7.73
N PRO A 210 -34.53 -10.50 -6.83
CA PRO A 210 -34.57 -10.36 -5.36
C PRO A 210 -33.43 -11.03 -4.56
N GLY A 211 -32.39 -11.52 -5.22
CA GLY A 211 -31.22 -12.16 -4.60
C GLY A 211 -30.82 -13.43 -5.33
N HIS A 212 -29.60 -13.45 -5.87
CA HIS A 212 -29.03 -14.53 -6.69
C HIS A 212 -27.94 -15.34 -5.96
N GLY A 213 -27.67 -15.01 -4.70
CA GLY A 213 -26.53 -15.55 -3.95
C GLY A 213 -26.60 -17.04 -3.58
N ASP A 214 -27.79 -17.64 -3.56
CA ASP A 214 -28.03 -19.05 -3.19
C ASP A 214 -28.30 -19.97 -4.39
N THR A 215 -27.91 -19.54 -5.61
CA THR A 215 -28.09 -20.38 -6.80
C THR A 215 -26.91 -21.32 -7.04
N SER A 216 -27.22 -22.53 -7.51
CA SER A 216 -26.24 -23.52 -7.99
C SER A 216 -26.17 -23.59 -9.53
N THR A 217 -26.96 -22.78 -10.24
CA THR A 217 -27.11 -22.82 -11.70
C THR A 217 -26.84 -21.45 -12.33
N ASP A 218 -26.11 -21.43 -13.45
CA ASP A 218 -25.79 -20.19 -14.17
C ASP A 218 -26.96 -19.64 -15.01
N SER A 219 -27.43 -18.44 -14.68
CA SER A 219 -28.50 -17.71 -15.39
C SER A 219 -28.20 -17.41 -16.86
N HIS A 220 -26.94 -17.41 -17.29
CA HIS A 220 -26.57 -17.20 -18.69
C HIS A 220 -26.93 -18.42 -19.57
N HIS A 221 -27.12 -19.59 -18.96
CA HIS A 221 -27.35 -20.84 -19.66
C HIS A 221 -28.73 -21.44 -19.43
N LYS A 222 -29.34 -21.26 -18.24
CA LYS A 222 -30.69 -21.72 -17.89
C LYS A 222 -31.32 -20.80 -16.84
N LEU A 223 -32.65 -20.80 -16.71
CA LEU A 223 -33.35 -20.04 -15.66
C LEU A 223 -33.04 -20.66 -14.27
N PRO A 224 -32.37 -19.96 -13.34
CA PRO A 224 -32.06 -20.50 -12.02
C PRO A 224 -33.30 -20.49 -11.12
N LEU A 225 -33.49 -21.57 -10.37
CA LEU A 225 -34.57 -21.72 -9.40
C LEU A 225 -34.12 -21.25 -8.01
N ILE A 226 -34.95 -20.41 -7.37
CA ILE A 226 -34.87 -20.04 -5.95
C ILE A 226 -36.08 -20.67 -5.24
N ASP A 227 -35.91 -21.87 -4.71
CA ASP A 227 -36.96 -22.61 -4.00
C ASP A 227 -36.93 -22.31 -2.49
N LEU A 228 -37.15 -21.05 -2.15
CA LEU A 228 -37.13 -20.53 -0.77
C LEU A 228 -38.50 -19.95 -0.40
N ASP A 229 -38.92 -20.11 0.85
CA ASP A 229 -40.14 -19.48 1.35
C ASP A 229 -40.00 -17.95 1.52
N LYS A 230 -41.13 -17.25 1.64
CA LYS A 230 -41.14 -15.79 1.79
C LYS A 230 -40.42 -15.31 3.06
N ASP A 231 -40.57 -16.01 4.17
CA ASP A 231 -39.97 -15.62 5.45
C ASP A 231 -38.45 -15.71 5.40
N ARG A 232 -37.91 -16.68 4.66
CA ARG A 232 -36.49 -16.80 4.36
C ARG A 232 -36.03 -15.64 3.49
N LEU A 233 -36.71 -15.40 2.36
CA LEU A 233 -36.40 -14.30 1.44
C LEU A 233 -36.37 -12.95 2.16
N HIS A 234 -37.34 -12.66 3.03
CA HIS A 234 -37.36 -11.42 3.82
C HIS A 234 -36.22 -11.31 4.83
N ARG A 235 -35.88 -12.41 5.50
CA ARG A 235 -34.85 -12.39 6.54
C ARG A 235 -33.44 -12.29 5.97
N VAL A 236 -33.20 -12.77 4.75
CA VAL A 236 -31.85 -12.85 4.19
C VAL A 236 -31.75 -12.12 2.86
N GLU A 237 -32.31 -12.64 1.77
CA GLU A 237 -32.06 -12.15 0.41
C GLU A 237 -32.58 -10.71 0.18
N LEU A 238 -33.74 -10.36 0.73
CA LEU A 238 -34.35 -9.03 0.64
C LEU A 238 -33.86 -8.05 1.72
N TYR A 239 -33.10 -8.52 2.70
CA TYR A 239 -32.64 -7.68 3.81
C TYR A 239 -31.76 -6.50 3.35
N PRO A 240 -30.75 -6.69 2.48
CA PRO A 240 -29.97 -5.59 1.93
C PRO A 240 -30.85 -4.59 1.18
N TYR A 241 -31.74 -5.06 0.29
CA TYR A 241 -32.64 -4.20 -0.47
C TYR A 241 -33.47 -3.29 0.42
N LYS A 242 -34.13 -3.85 1.44
CA LYS A 242 -34.93 -3.06 2.39
C LYS A 242 -34.12 -1.94 3.03
N LYS A 243 -32.86 -2.22 3.41
CA LYS A 243 -31.98 -1.24 4.06
C LYS A 243 -31.52 -0.16 3.07
N LEU A 244 -31.04 -0.55 1.89
CA LEU A 244 -30.58 0.39 0.87
C LEU A 244 -31.73 1.28 0.35
N ILE A 245 -32.94 0.74 0.17
CA ILE A 245 -34.13 1.51 -0.26
C ILE A 245 -34.47 2.61 0.76
N ASN A 246 -34.49 2.26 2.05
CA ASN A 246 -34.74 3.25 3.11
C ASN A 246 -33.70 4.38 3.12
N GLU A 247 -32.47 4.08 2.72
CA GLU A 247 -31.34 5.02 2.62
C GLU A 247 -31.26 5.73 1.25
N GLY A 248 -32.22 5.51 0.35
CA GLY A 248 -32.33 6.26 -0.91
C GLY A 248 -31.53 5.63 -2.05
N LEU A 249 -31.56 4.31 -2.18
CA LEU A 249 -31.03 3.59 -3.34
C LEU A 249 -31.63 4.13 -4.64
N SER A 250 -30.78 4.53 -5.58
CA SER A 250 -31.22 5.14 -6.84
C SER A 250 -31.94 4.16 -7.75
N SER A 251 -31.42 2.95 -7.91
CA SER A 251 -31.95 1.99 -8.86
C SER A 251 -31.83 0.55 -8.37
N VAL A 252 -32.66 -0.32 -8.93
CA VAL A 252 -32.59 -1.78 -8.74
C VAL A 252 -32.57 -2.45 -10.10
N MET A 253 -31.73 -3.48 -10.25
CA MET A 253 -31.74 -4.35 -11.42
C MET A 253 -32.38 -5.69 -11.05
N VAL A 254 -33.40 -6.11 -11.80
CA VAL A 254 -34.17 -7.34 -11.56
C VAL A 254 -33.59 -8.48 -12.38
N ALA A 255 -33.18 -9.55 -11.71
CA ALA A 255 -32.64 -10.75 -12.35
C ALA A 255 -33.72 -11.54 -13.11
N HIS A 256 -33.25 -12.50 -13.92
CA HIS A 256 -34.08 -13.54 -14.53
C HIS A 256 -34.01 -14.82 -13.68
N LEU A 257 -34.85 -14.94 -12.65
CA LEU A 257 -34.91 -16.08 -11.73
C LEU A 257 -36.32 -16.68 -11.70
N ASN A 258 -36.42 -17.98 -11.49
CA ASN A 258 -37.66 -18.64 -11.13
C ASN A 258 -37.83 -18.54 -9.60
N LEU A 259 -38.94 -17.92 -9.16
CA LEU A 259 -39.22 -17.62 -7.75
C LEU A 259 -40.65 -18.04 -7.35
N PRO A 260 -40.89 -19.35 -7.11
CA PRO A 260 -42.23 -19.89 -6.87
C PRO A 260 -42.99 -19.24 -5.71
N ALA A 261 -42.26 -18.75 -4.70
CA ALA A 261 -42.85 -18.09 -3.53
C ALA A 261 -43.65 -16.81 -3.87
N TYR A 262 -43.31 -16.13 -4.96
CA TYR A 262 -43.99 -14.91 -5.41
C TYR A 262 -44.66 -15.07 -6.77
N GLU A 263 -44.15 -15.93 -7.63
CA GLU A 263 -44.71 -16.23 -8.95
C GLU A 263 -45.03 -17.73 -9.05
N PRO A 264 -46.30 -18.14 -8.87
CA PRO A 264 -46.69 -19.55 -8.92
C PRO A 264 -46.47 -20.20 -10.29
N ASN A 265 -46.40 -19.41 -11.36
CA ASN A 265 -46.05 -19.91 -12.69
C ASN A 265 -44.52 -19.96 -12.83
N ASP A 266 -43.97 -21.16 -12.63
CA ASP A 266 -42.52 -21.45 -12.66
C ASP A 266 -41.85 -21.15 -14.02
N ALA A 267 -42.64 -20.95 -15.07
CA ALA A 267 -42.15 -20.55 -16.39
C ALA A 267 -41.92 -19.04 -16.52
N ILE A 268 -42.46 -18.20 -15.63
CA ILE A 268 -42.33 -16.73 -15.68
C ILE A 268 -41.11 -16.29 -14.86
N PRO A 269 -40.05 -15.72 -15.48
CA PRO A 269 -38.91 -15.17 -14.76
C PRO A 269 -39.30 -13.95 -13.92
N SER A 270 -38.57 -13.71 -12.83
CA SER A 270 -38.78 -12.58 -11.92
C SER A 270 -38.85 -11.22 -12.61
N SER A 271 -38.02 -10.99 -13.63
CA SER A 271 -38.05 -9.75 -14.42
C SER A 271 -39.33 -9.54 -15.24
N LEU A 272 -40.07 -10.60 -15.53
CA LEU A 272 -41.33 -10.58 -16.27
C LEU A 272 -42.56 -10.75 -15.36
N SER A 273 -42.36 -10.96 -14.06
CA SER A 273 -43.46 -11.18 -13.11
C SER A 273 -43.94 -9.88 -12.49
N TYR A 274 -45.22 -9.57 -12.69
CA TYR A 274 -45.90 -8.46 -12.00
C TYR A 274 -45.90 -8.64 -10.46
N ASN A 275 -45.96 -9.89 -9.99
CA ASN A 275 -45.94 -10.17 -8.55
C ASN A 275 -44.57 -9.84 -7.93
N VAL A 276 -43.48 -10.05 -8.66
CA VAL A 276 -42.12 -9.75 -8.17
C VAL A 276 -41.77 -8.26 -8.35
N VAL A 277 -41.95 -7.71 -9.55
CA VAL A 277 -41.49 -6.34 -9.86
C VAL A 277 -42.42 -5.29 -9.27
N THR A 278 -43.74 -5.48 -9.37
CA THR A 278 -44.70 -4.49 -8.88
C THR A 278 -45.11 -4.76 -7.44
N LYS A 279 -45.67 -5.93 -7.12
CA LYS A 279 -46.22 -6.16 -5.78
C LYS A 279 -45.12 -6.25 -4.72
N LEU A 280 -44.06 -7.01 -4.97
CA LEU A 280 -42.96 -7.16 -4.01
C LEU A 280 -42.04 -5.93 -3.99
N LEU A 281 -41.36 -5.60 -5.10
CA LEU A 281 -40.34 -4.53 -5.09
C LEU A 281 -40.95 -3.14 -4.88
N ARG A 282 -41.97 -2.76 -5.66
CA ARG A 282 -42.52 -1.40 -5.61
C ARG A 282 -43.47 -1.21 -4.43
N GLU A 283 -44.43 -2.11 -4.26
CA GLU A 283 -45.53 -1.92 -3.29
C GLU A 283 -45.12 -2.38 -1.88
N GLU A 284 -44.61 -3.60 -1.74
CA GLU A 284 -44.27 -4.16 -0.42
C GLU A 284 -42.97 -3.60 0.16
N LEU A 285 -41.90 -3.51 -0.64
CA LEU A 285 -40.63 -2.90 -0.22
C LEU A 285 -40.62 -1.36 -0.34
N GLY A 286 -41.64 -0.76 -0.95
CA GLY A 286 -41.77 0.69 -1.07
C GLY A 286 -40.72 1.33 -1.97
N PHE A 287 -40.23 0.62 -2.99
CA PHE A 287 -39.19 1.15 -3.87
C PHE A 287 -39.71 2.21 -4.85
N GLU A 288 -39.23 3.44 -4.71
CA GLU A 288 -39.59 4.57 -5.57
C GLU A 288 -38.51 4.91 -6.63
N GLY A 289 -37.34 4.24 -6.60
CA GLY A 289 -36.22 4.45 -7.53
C GLY A 289 -36.35 3.70 -8.86
N LEU A 290 -35.47 3.93 -9.85
CA LEU A 290 -35.59 3.33 -11.19
C LEU A 290 -35.42 1.80 -11.20
N ILE A 291 -36.31 1.10 -11.89
CA ILE A 291 -36.25 -0.36 -12.04
C ILE A 291 -35.71 -0.71 -13.43
N PHE A 292 -34.59 -1.41 -13.47
CA PHE A 292 -33.99 -1.96 -14.69
C PHE A 292 -34.25 -3.45 -14.77
N THR A 293 -34.50 -3.96 -15.97
CA THR A 293 -34.30 -5.39 -16.22
C THR A 293 -32.79 -5.70 -16.22
N ASP A 294 -32.42 -6.94 -15.89
CA ASP A 294 -31.16 -7.49 -16.40
C ASP A 294 -31.23 -7.65 -17.94
N ALA A 295 -30.12 -8.04 -18.58
CA ALA A 295 -29.99 -8.04 -20.03
C ALA A 295 -30.99 -9.00 -20.71
N LEU A 296 -31.98 -8.44 -21.42
CA LEU A 296 -33.10 -9.20 -22.00
C LEU A 296 -32.70 -10.15 -23.13
N ASN A 297 -31.50 -10.00 -23.69
CA ASN A 297 -30.96 -10.95 -24.67
C ASN A 297 -30.48 -12.28 -24.03
N MET A 298 -30.37 -12.36 -22.69
CA MET A 298 -29.92 -13.56 -21.99
C MET A 298 -30.85 -14.75 -22.21
N LYS A 299 -30.28 -15.94 -22.41
CA LYS A 299 -31.05 -17.17 -22.73
C LYS A 299 -32.06 -17.56 -21.65
N GLY A 300 -31.82 -17.19 -20.40
CA GLY A 300 -32.76 -17.42 -19.29
C GLY A 300 -34.12 -16.72 -19.45
N VAL A 301 -34.23 -15.69 -20.30
CA VAL A 301 -35.49 -14.99 -20.59
C VAL A 301 -35.84 -15.00 -22.08
N SER A 302 -34.85 -14.88 -22.99
CA SER A 302 -35.10 -14.81 -24.44
C SER A 302 -35.59 -16.12 -25.07
N SER A 303 -35.52 -17.24 -24.33
CA SER A 303 -36.11 -18.52 -24.73
C SER A 303 -37.60 -18.64 -24.38
N TYR A 304 -38.13 -17.77 -23.52
CA TYR A 304 -39.50 -17.87 -23.00
C TYR A 304 -40.53 -17.24 -23.96
N LEU A 305 -40.23 -16.05 -24.50
CA LEU A 305 -41.08 -15.33 -25.44
C LEU A 305 -40.27 -14.87 -26.65
N ALA A 306 -40.96 -14.61 -27.76
CA ALA A 306 -40.33 -14.09 -28.97
C ALA A 306 -39.78 -12.66 -28.73
N PRO A 307 -38.77 -12.22 -29.51
CA PRO A 307 -38.27 -10.84 -29.43
C PRO A 307 -39.41 -9.82 -29.56
N GLY A 308 -39.43 -8.81 -28.68
CA GLY A 308 -40.49 -7.80 -28.55
C GLY A 308 -41.63 -8.18 -27.59
N GLU A 309 -41.97 -9.46 -27.44
CA GLU A 309 -42.96 -9.92 -26.45
C GLU A 309 -42.33 -9.99 -25.05
N VAL A 310 -41.04 -10.36 -24.96
CA VAL A 310 -40.24 -10.30 -23.72
C VAL A 310 -40.24 -8.87 -23.16
N ASP A 311 -39.97 -7.90 -24.03
CA ASP A 311 -39.90 -6.48 -23.69
C ASP A 311 -41.25 -5.93 -23.19
N LEU A 312 -42.33 -6.29 -23.88
CA LEU A 312 -43.69 -5.95 -23.48
C LEU A 312 -44.04 -6.54 -22.11
N ALA A 313 -43.76 -7.82 -21.89
CA ALA A 313 -44.01 -8.50 -20.61
C ALA A 313 -43.19 -7.87 -19.47
N ALA A 314 -41.91 -7.56 -19.70
CA ALA A 314 -41.06 -6.89 -18.73
C ALA A 314 -41.60 -5.49 -18.35
N PHE A 315 -42.06 -4.72 -19.34
CA PHE A 315 -42.66 -3.41 -19.08
C PHE A 315 -43.98 -3.52 -18.31
N GLN A 316 -44.85 -4.47 -18.68
CA GLN A 316 -46.11 -4.74 -17.98
C GLN A 316 -45.88 -5.21 -16.53
N ALA A 317 -44.82 -5.97 -16.28
CA ALA A 317 -44.44 -6.40 -14.93
C ALA A 317 -44.13 -5.23 -13.99
N GLY A 318 -43.65 -4.11 -14.51
CA GLY A 318 -43.36 -2.89 -13.74
C GLY A 318 -41.97 -2.29 -13.96
N ASN A 319 -41.14 -2.86 -14.83
CA ASN A 319 -39.81 -2.31 -15.13
C ASN A 319 -39.93 -0.94 -15.80
N ASP A 320 -38.98 -0.05 -15.53
CA ASP A 320 -38.92 1.29 -16.11
C ASP A 320 -38.01 1.33 -17.34
N LEU A 321 -36.84 0.69 -17.26
CA LEU A 321 -35.86 0.61 -18.35
C LEU A 321 -35.56 -0.84 -18.73
N LEU A 322 -35.70 -1.12 -20.03
CA LEU A 322 -35.46 -2.40 -20.67
C LEU A 322 -34.02 -2.44 -21.18
N LEU A 323 -33.20 -3.22 -20.49
CA LEU A 323 -31.77 -3.32 -20.76
C LEU A 323 -31.50 -4.38 -21.81
N PHE A 324 -30.72 -4.02 -22.84
CA PHE A 324 -30.19 -4.97 -23.84
C PHE A 324 -31.27 -5.79 -24.56
N SER A 325 -32.37 -5.13 -24.96
CA SER A 325 -33.40 -5.68 -25.85
C SER A 325 -32.79 -6.30 -27.12
N GLU A 326 -33.27 -7.48 -27.52
CA GLU A 326 -32.78 -8.20 -28.71
C GLU A 326 -33.14 -7.49 -30.03
N ASP A 327 -34.37 -6.95 -30.14
CA ASP A 327 -34.84 -6.17 -31.29
C ASP A 327 -35.69 -4.98 -30.83
N VAL A 328 -35.05 -3.82 -30.71
CA VAL A 328 -35.66 -2.58 -30.22
C VAL A 328 -36.79 -2.11 -31.12
N ALA A 329 -36.66 -2.25 -32.44
CA ALA A 329 -37.68 -1.77 -33.38
C ALA A 329 -38.96 -2.60 -33.24
N LYS A 330 -38.82 -3.92 -33.15
CA LYS A 330 -39.94 -4.82 -32.92
C LYS A 330 -40.57 -4.64 -31.54
N ALA A 331 -39.75 -4.50 -30.49
CA ALA A 331 -40.22 -4.23 -29.14
C ALA A 331 -41.01 -2.91 -29.05
N ALA A 332 -40.51 -1.84 -29.69
CA ALA A 332 -41.21 -0.57 -29.75
C ALA A 332 -42.57 -0.68 -30.47
N SER A 333 -42.65 -1.44 -31.56
CA SER A 333 -43.92 -1.72 -32.26
C SER A 333 -44.90 -2.44 -31.34
N LYS A 334 -44.44 -3.45 -30.60
CA LYS A 334 -45.28 -4.23 -29.67
C LYS A 334 -45.82 -3.39 -28.51
N LEU A 335 -44.98 -2.55 -27.92
CA LEU A 335 -45.39 -1.59 -26.89
C LEU A 335 -46.41 -0.58 -27.43
N ARG A 336 -46.24 -0.10 -28.67
CA ARG A 336 -47.20 0.80 -29.32
C ARG A 336 -48.55 0.12 -29.53
N GLU A 337 -48.54 -1.08 -30.11
CA GLU A 337 -49.76 -1.87 -30.33
C GLU A 337 -50.50 -2.14 -29.02
N ALA A 338 -49.78 -2.52 -27.95
CA ALA A 338 -50.35 -2.74 -26.64
C ALA A 338 -50.93 -1.46 -26.01
N TYR A 339 -50.28 -0.31 -26.22
CA TYR A 339 -50.81 0.99 -25.81
C TYR A 339 -52.10 1.36 -26.57
N GLU A 340 -52.10 1.21 -27.90
CA GLU A 340 -53.25 1.53 -28.76
C GLU A 340 -54.47 0.63 -28.47
N LYS A 341 -54.22 -0.62 -28.06
CA LYS A 341 -55.26 -1.57 -27.62
C LYS A 341 -55.77 -1.31 -26.19
N GLY A 342 -55.07 -0.48 -25.41
CA GLY A 342 -55.39 -0.20 -24.01
C GLY A 342 -54.81 -1.20 -23.01
N ASP A 343 -54.01 -2.17 -23.45
CA ASP A 343 -53.28 -3.12 -22.59
C ASP A 343 -52.18 -2.39 -21.77
N ILE A 344 -51.65 -1.29 -22.31
CA ILE A 344 -50.84 -0.32 -21.58
C ILE A 344 -51.61 0.98 -21.46
N THR A 345 -51.86 1.42 -20.22
CA THR A 345 -52.51 2.71 -19.98
C THR A 345 -51.50 3.87 -20.08
N GLU A 346 -51.98 5.06 -20.43
CA GLU A 346 -51.17 6.30 -20.37
C GLU A 346 -50.58 6.54 -18.99
N SER A 347 -51.30 6.21 -17.92
CA SER A 347 -50.75 6.35 -16.56
C SER A 347 -49.53 5.44 -16.32
N ARG A 348 -49.54 4.21 -16.84
CA ARG A 348 -48.43 3.26 -16.71
C ARG A 348 -47.22 3.70 -17.52
N LEU A 349 -47.43 4.17 -18.76
CA LEU A 349 -46.38 4.71 -19.61
C LEU A 349 -45.79 6.00 -19.04
N ALA A 350 -46.64 6.96 -18.67
CA ALA A 350 -46.24 8.22 -18.08
C ALA A 350 -45.43 8.02 -16.80
N TYR A 351 -45.81 7.05 -15.95
CA TYR A 351 -45.08 6.75 -14.71
C TYR A 351 -43.60 6.45 -14.99
N SER A 352 -43.29 5.49 -15.87
CA SER A 352 -41.89 5.13 -16.14
C SER A 352 -41.15 6.21 -16.91
N VAL A 353 -41.76 6.80 -17.93
CA VAL A 353 -41.07 7.82 -18.75
C VAL A 353 -40.79 9.07 -17.93
N LYS A 354 -41.75 9.56 -17.13
CA LYS A 354 -41.50 10.72 -16.25
C LYS A 354 -40.42 10.43 -15.22
N LYS A 355 -40.36 9.20 -14.72
CA LYS A 355 -39.29 8.76 -13.82
C LYS A 355 -37.93 8.69 -14.53
N ILE A 356 -37.86 8.23 -15.77
CA ILE A 356 -36.62 8.30 -16.56
C ILE A 356 -36.18 9.76 -16.77
N LEU A 357 -37.11 10.64 -17.11
CA LEU A 357 -36.87 12.08 -17.23
C LEU A 357 -36.37 12.67 -15.89
N ASP A 358 -36.97 12.28 -14.77
CA ASP A 358 -36.55 12.69 -13.42
C ASP A 358 -35.05 12.44 -13.18
N TYR A 359 -34.57 11.25 -13.54
CA TYR A 359 -33.16 10.89 -13.39
C TYR A 359 -32.26 11.59 -14.41
N LYS A 360 -32.75 11.85 -15.63
CA LYS A 360 -32.05 12.72 -16.59
C LYS A 360 -31.85 14.12 -16.01
N TYR A 361 -32.88 14.70 -15.41
CA TYR A 361 -32.75 16.01 -14.77
C TYR A 361 -31.74 15.98 -13.62
N LYS A 362 -31.85 15.01 -12.70
CA LYS A 362 -30.92 14.83 -11.57
C LYS A 362 -29.46 14.65 -12.02
N ALA A 363 -29.24 13.98 -13.15
CA ALA A 363 -27.92 13.80 -13.75
C ALA A 363 -27.41 15.02 -14.54
N GLY A 364 -28.17 16.11 -14.64
CA GLY A 364 -27.81 17.29 -15.44
C GLY A 364 -27.99 17.09 -16.95
N LEU A 365 -28.68 16.03 -17.38
CA LEU A 365 -28.99 15.70 -18.77
C LEU A 365 -30.18 16.49 -19.32
N ASN A 366 -30.67 17.48 -18.57
CA ASN A 366 -31.49 18.57 -19.11
C ASN A 366 -30.66 19.57 -19.95
N LYS A 367 -29.35 19.34 -20.07
CA LYS A 367 -28.41 20.05 -20.95
C LYS A 367 -27.62 19.05 -21.80
N PRO A 368 -27.13 19.46 -22.99
CA PRO A 368 -26.27 18.60 -23.81
C PRO A 368 -25.04 18.12 -23.04
N LEU A 369 -24.73 16.81 -23.13
CA LEU A 369 -23.55 16.21 -22.54
C LEU A 369 -22.42 16.10 -23.58
N GLN A 370 -21.24 16.61 -23.23
CA GLN A 370 -20.01 16.41 -23.99
C GLN A 370 -18.87 16.02 -23.05
N ILE A 371 -18.27 14.86 -23.29
CA ILE A 371 -17.14 14.32 -22.55
C ILE A 371 -15.85 14.91 -23.10
N ASP A 372 -15.07 15.58 -22.26
CA ASP A 372 -13.72 16.00 -22.61
C ASP A 372 -12.79 14.78 -22.70
N ARG A 373 -11.99 14.71 -23.75
CA ARG A 373 -11.09 13.58 -24.03
C ARG A 373 -9.63 13.87 -23.69
N ASN A 374 -9.30 15.13 -23.38
CA ASN A 374 -7.95 15.53 -22.97
C ASN A 374 -7.61 14.89 -21.62
N ASN A 375 -6.42 14.29 -21.48
CA ASN A 375 -5.92 13.63 -20.25
C ASN A 375 -6.86 12.59 -19.63
N LEU A 376 -7.85 12.10 -20.38
CA LEU A 376 -8.90 11.23 -19.85
C LEU A 376 -8.34 9.94 -19.25
N VAL A 377 -7.30 9.36 -19.84
CA VAL A 377 -6.71 8.12 -19.32
C VAL A 377 -5.94 8.38 -18.03
N GLU A 378 -5.11 9.43 -17.95
CA GLU A 378 -4.46 9.84 -16.70
C GLU A 378 -5.48 10.12 -15.58
N ASP A 379 -6.54 10.88 -15.85
CA ASP A 379 -7.55 11.22 -14.83
C ASP A 379 -8.26 9.97 -14.27
N LEU A 380 -8.49 8.96 -15.12
CA LEU A 380 -9.09 7.68 -14.74
C LEU A 380 -8.12 6.77 -13.98
N ASN A 381 -6.83 7.09 -13.93
CA ASN A 381 -5.76 6.34 -13.25
C ASN A 381 -4.94 7.25 -12.32
N ALA A 382 -5.58 8.25 -11.70
CA ALA A 382 -4.93 9.15 -10.77
C ALA A 382 -4.19 8.38 -9.66
N SER A 383 -2.99 8.83 -9.30
CA SER A 383 -2.15 8.18 -8.28
C SER A 383 -2.82 8.12 -6.90
N THR A 384 -3.81 9.00 -6.64
CA THR A 384 -4.62 8.96 -5.42
C THR A 384 -5.39 7.64 -5.24
N TYR A 385 -5.60 6.87 -6.31
CA TYR A 385 -6.22 5.55 -6.20
C TYR A 385 -5.25 4.50 -5.64
N ASP A 386 -3.94 4.64 -5.88
CA ASP A 386 -2.93 3.80 -5.23
C ASP A 386 -2.91 4.04 -3.72
N ASP A 387 -3.04 5.30 -3.29
CA ASP A 387 -3.13 5.67 -1.87
C ASP A 387 -4.33 5.00 -1.18
N LEU A 388 -5.49 5.00 -1.84
CA LEU A 388 -6.69 4.35 -1.34
C LEU A 388 -6.55 2.81 -1.32
N ASN A 389 -6.00 2.21 -2.38
CA ASN A 389 -5.75 0.76 -2.43
C ASN A 389 -4.77 0.31 -1.36
N THR A 390 -3.68 1.05 -1.10
CA THR A 390 -2.77 0.76 0.02
C THR A 390 -3.52 0.73 1.35
N LYS A 391 -4.40 1.71 1.62
CA LYS A 391 -5.23 1.71 2.84
C LYS A 391 -6.19 0.53 2.92
N LEU A 392 -6.87 0.20 1.81
CA LEU A 392 -7.82 -0.92 1.75
C LEU A 392 -7.13 -2.26 2.04
N TYR A 393 -6.01 -2.55 1.40
CA TYR A 393 -5.30 -3.81 1.64
C TYR A 393 -4.68 -3.86 3.04
N ASN A 394 -4.18 -2.75 3.58
CA ASN A 394 -3.72 -2.69 4.97
C ASN A 394 -4.83 -3.03 5.99
N GLU A 395 -6.10 -2.78 5.66
CA GLU A 395 -7.26 -3.17 6.47
C GLU A 395 -7.77 -4.58 6.13
N ALA A 396 -7.62 -5.04 4.88
CA ALA A 396 -8.21 -6.28 4.40
C ALA A 396 -7.42 -7.54 4.79
N ILE A 397 -6.09 -7.47 4.99
CA ILE A 397 -5.28 -8.67 5.31
C ILE A 397 -5.80 -9.35 6.58
N THR A 398 -6.14 -10.63 6.44
CA THR A 398 -6.79 -11.43 7.49
C THR A 398 -5.86 -12.53 7.97
N LEU A 399 -5.55 -12.52 9.27
CA LEU A 399 -4.81 -13.59 9.94
C LEU A 399 -5.82 -14.61 10.50
N VAL A 400 -5.93 -15.78 9.88
CA VAL A 400 -6.96 -16.79 10.21
C VAL A 400 -6.45 -17.74 11.30
N LYS A 401 -5.19 -18.17 11.20
CA LYS A 401 -4.55 -19.08 12.16
C LYS A 401 -3.23 -18.47 12.63
N ASN A 402 -2.96 -18.55 13.93
CA ASN A 402 -1.74 -18.00 14.53
C ASN A 402 -1.28 -18.80 15.76
N HIS A 403 -0.84 -20.04 15.56
CA HIS A 403 -0.30 -20.86 16.62
C HIS A 403 0.97 -20.23 17.20
N ASN A 404 1.15 -20.34 18.52
CA ASN A 404 2.26 -19.75 19.28
C ASN A 404 2.53 -18.25 19.02
N LYS A 405 1.52 -17.51 18.53
CA LYS A 405 1.66 -16.10 18.15
C LYS A 405 2.79 -15.86 17.14
N LEU A 406 2.94 -16.75 16.15
CA LEU A 406 3.94 -16.64 15.08
C LEU A 406 3.91 -15.29 14.35
N VAL A 407 2.71 -14.79 14.03
CA VAL A 407 2.51 -13.48 13.37
C VAL A 407 2.06 -12.43 14.41
N PRO A 408 2.70 -11.25 14.48
CA PRO A 408 3.91 -10.88 13.74
C PRO A 408 5.19 -11.54 14.29
N ILE A 409 6.16 -11.77 13.41
CA ILE A 409 7.48 -12.33 13.77
C ILE A 409 8.27 -11.29 14.58
N ARG A 410 8.52 -11.62 15.86
CA ARG A 410 9.22 -10.74 16.81
C ARG A 410 10.74 -10.94 16.78
N LYS A 411 11.20 -12.18 16.99
CA LYS A 411 12.62 -12.54 17.15
C LYS A 411 13.29 -12.89 15.82
N LEU A 412 13.58 -11.87 14.99
CA LEU A 412 14.21 -12.08 13.67
C LEU A 412 15.60 -12.73 13.76
N ASP A 413 16.33 -12.44 14.83
CA ASP A 413 17.63 -13.00 15.15
C ASP A 413 17.61 -14.52 15.41
N GLN A 414 16.42 -15.08 15.67
CA GLN A 414 16.22 -16.51 15.93
C GLN A 414 15.60 -17.25 14.74
N GLU A 415 15.24 -16.54 13.67
CA GLU A 415 14.55 -17.12 12.53
C GLU A 415 15.44 -17.17 11.29
N LYS A 416 15.58 -18.36 10.72
CA LYS A 416 16.12 -18.57 9.38
C LYS A 416 14.96 -18.96 8.45
N ILE A 417 14.62 -18.05 7.55
CA ILE A 417 13.36 -18.08 6.80
C ILE A 417 13.59 -18.59 5.38
N ALA A 418 12.86 -19.64 5.00
CA ALA A 418 12.72 -20.05 3.60
C ALA A 418 11.38 -19.57 3.03
N TYR A 419 11.38 -19.21 1.75
CA TYR A 419 10.19 -18.93 0.98
C TYR A 419 10.00 -19.98 -0.13
N VAL A 420 8.80 -20.55 -0.19
CA VAL A 420 8.37 -21.47 -1.25
C VAL A 420 7.18 -20.84 -1.97
N GLN A 421 7.36 -20.51 -3.26
CA GLN A 421 6.28 -20.02 -4.11
C GLN A 421 5.52 -21.21 -4.72
N LEU A 422 4.20 -21.16 -4.62
CA LEU A 422 3.24 -22.06 -5.27
C LEU A 422 2.24 -21.25 -6.09
N GLY A 423 1.49 -21.92 -6.96
CA GLY A 423 0.54 -21.30 -7.89
C GLY A 423 1.15 -20.98 -9.25
N ASP A 424 0.39 -20.23 -10.06
CA ASP A 424 0.67 -19.98 -11.48
C ASP A 424 0.84 -18.50 -11.82
N ASP A 425 1.11 -17.67 -10.82
CA ASP A 425 1.34 -16.23 -10.99
C ASP A 425 2.58 -15.77 -10.20
N ASP A 426 3.02 -14.54 -10.48
CA ASP A 426 4.21 -13.95 -9.86
C ASP A 426 3.99 -13.68 -8.36
N GLY A 427 5.02 -13.96 -7.57
CA GLY A 427 5.08 -13.67 -6.13
C GLY A 427 6.30 -12.83 -5.74
N THR A 428 6.98 -12.25 -6.73
CA THR A 428 8.17 -11.41 -6.54
C THR A 428 7.89 -10.21 -5.62
N PRO A 429 6.78 -9.45 -5.75
CA PRO A 429 6.54 -8.30 -4.88
C PRO A 429 6.38 -8.70 -3.41
N PHE A 430 5.76 -9.85 -3.13
CA PHE A 430 5.67 -10.41 -1.79
C PHE A 430 7.06 -10.74 -1.22
N LEU A 431 7.87 -11.48 -1.98
CA LEU A 431 9.23 -11.86 -1.59
C LEU A 431 10.13 -10.64 -1.36
N GLU A 432 10.11 -9.65 -2.27
CA GLU A 432 10.88 -8.42 -2.14
C GLU A 432 10.49 -7.63 -0.90
N MET A 433 9.18 -7.53 -0.60
CA MET A 433 8.72 -6.88 0.62
C MET A 433 9.18 -7.64 1.88
N MET A 434 9.13 -8.98 1.90
CA MET A 434 9.66 -9.75 3.03
C MET A 434 11.18 -9.52 3.22
N ARG A 435 11.94 -9.41 2.13
CA ARG A 435 13.39 -9.16 2.16
C ARG A 435 13.76 -7.78 2.71
N ASN A 436 12.83 -6.83 2.70
CA ASN A 436 13.02 -5.56 3.39
C ASN A 436 13.05 -5.72 4.92
N PHE A 437 12.51 -6.80 5.48
CA PHE A 437 12.44 -7.04 6.92
C PHE A 437 13.46 -8.06 7.43
N ALA A 438 13.77 -9.10 6.65
CA ALA A 438 14.66 -10.18 7.07
C ALA A 438 15.36 -10.84 5.88
N GLN A 439 16.36 -11.67 6.14
CA GLN A 439 16.94 -12.51 5.09
C GLN A 439 15.95 -13.65 4.78
N VAL A 440 15.61 -13.79 3.50
CA VAL A 440 14.66 -14.82 3.03
C VAL A 440 15.25 -15.53 1.81
N ASP A 441 15.53 -16.82 1.99
CA ASP A 441 16.07 -17.69 0.95
C ASP A 441 14.94 -18.36 0.18
N VAL A 442 15.07 -18.44 -1.15
CA VAL A 442 14.05 -19.11 -1.99
C VAL A 442 14.38 -20.59 -2.11
N VAL A 443 13.41 -21.45 -1.81
CA VAL A 443 13.48 -22.89 -2.03
C VAL A 443 12.41 -23.28 -3.04
N LYS A 444 12.82 -23.96 -4.12
CA LYS A 444 11.90 -24.40 -5.16
C LYS A 444 11.05 -25.56 -4.66
N PRO A 445 9.78 -25.69 -5.10
CA PRO A 445 8.94 -26.84 -4.74
C PRO A 445 9.53 -28.21 -5.10
N SER A 446 10.47 -28.25 -6.06
CA SER A 446 11.20 -29.47 -6.44
C SER A 446 12.32 -29.89 -5.47
N ASP A 447 12.60 -29.11 -4.43
CA ASP A 447 13.79 -29.25 -3.58
C ASP A 447 13.45 -29.11 -2.08
N LEU A 448 12.34 -29.73 -1.66
CA LEU A 448 11.80 -29.59 -0.29
C LEU A 448 12.75 -30.11 0.79
N ALA A 449 13.68 -31.02 0.47
CA ALA A 449 14.64 -31.57 1.43
C ALA A 449 15.51 -30.49 2.10
N ARG A 450 15.78 -29.38 1.40
CA ARG A 450 16.53 -28.23 1.94
C ARG A 450 15.80 -27.48 3.03
N LEU A 451 14.47 -27.63 3.15
CA LEU A 451 13.67 -26.92 4.14
C LEU A 451 14.02 -27.33 5.58
N SER A 452 14.61 -28.52 5.79
CA SER A 452 15.13 -28.97 7.09
C SER A 452 16.17 -28.01 7.71
N ALA A 453 16.82 -27.17 6.90
CA ALA A 453 17.82 -26.20 7.34
C ALA A 453 17.25 -24.85 7.79
N TYR A 454 15.92 -24.69 7.85
CA TYR A 454 15.22 -23.44 8.14
C TYR A 454 14.29 -23.59 9.35
N SER A 455 14.23 -22.57 10.20
CA SER A 455 13.38 -22.57 11.40
C SER A 455 11.93 -22.17 11.12
N LEU A 456 11.70 -21.51 9.99
CA LEU A 456 10.40 -21.08 9.50
C LEU A 456 10.34 -21.21 7.97
N VAL A 457 9.26 -21.80 7.46
CA VAL A 457 8.95 -21.83 6.04
C VAL A 457 7.71 -20.97 5.78
N VAL A 458 7.84 -19.98 4.90
CA VAL A 458 6.73 -19.20 4.38
C VAL A 458 6.36 -19.75 3.01
N VAL A 459 5.11 -20.17 2.86
CA VAL A 459 4.56 -20.62 1.57
C VAL A 459 3.65 -19.52 1.04
N GLY A 460 3.98 -18.99 -0.14
CA GLY A 460 3.12 -18.03 -0.86
C GLY A 460 2.34 -18.76 -1.95
N TYR A 461 1.01 -18.66 -1.93
CA TYR A 461 0.15 -19.23 -2.96
C TYR A 461 -0.38 -18.11 -3.86
N HIS A 462 0.14 -18.04 -5.09
CA HIS A 462 -0.07 -16.95 -6.02
C HIS A 462 -0.90 -17.40 -7.22
N LYS A 463 -2.09 -16.82 -7.40
CA LYS A 463 -3.00 -17.15 -8.50
C LYS A 463 -3.33 -15.91 -9.31
N VAL A 464 -3.51 -16.11 -10.62
CA VAL A 464 -3.89 -15.02 -11.54
C VAL A 464 -5.08 -14.25 -10.97
N ASP A 465 -4.88 -12.94 -10.78
CA ASP A 465 -5.87 -12.02 -10.23
C ASP A 465 -6.97 -11.70 -11.27
N ASN A 466 -7.80 -12.70 -11.53
CA ASN A 466 -8.92 -12.70 -12.44
C ASN A 466 -10.08 -13.49 -11.80
N PRO A 467 -11.28 -12.90 -11.67
CA PRO A 467 -12.36 -13.49 -10.89
C PRO A 467 -12.96 -14.74 -11.55
N TRP A 468 -12.70 -14.95 -12.84
CA TRP A 468 -13.24 -16.05 -13.65
C TRP A 468 -12.28 -17.22 -13.82
N ARG A 469 -11.02 -17.10 -13.35
CA ARG A 469 -10.03 -18.17 -13.42
C ARG A 469 -10.17 -19.12 -12.22
N ASN A 470 -9.84 -20.40 -12.43
CA ASN A 470 -9.74 -21.35 -11.33
C ASN A 470 -8.58 -20.95 -10.40
N GLN A 471 -8.87 -20.78 -9.12
CA GLN A 471 -7.90 -20.41 -8.08
C GLN A 471 -7.71 -21.51 -7.02
N ASN A 472 -8.26 -22.71 -7.25
CA ASN A 472 -8.16 -23.82 -6.31
C ASN A 472 -6.79 -24.51 -6.41
N PHE A 473 -6.33 -25.07 -5.28
CA PHE A 473 -5.13 -25.88 -5.22
C PHE A 473 -5.26 -27.14 -6.08
N SER A 474 -4.25 -27.38 -6.92
CA SER A 474 -4.05 -28.67 -7.60
C SER A 474 -3.64 -29.75 -6.61
N ALA A 475 -3.87 -31.04 -6.95
CA ALA A 475 -3.51 -32.15 -6.08
C ALA A 475 -2.02 -32.15 -5.67
N ASP A 476 -1.13 -31.74 -6.56
CA ASP A 476 0.30 -31.66 -6.27
C ASP A 476 0.62 -30.51 -5.29
N GLU A 477 0.00 -29.34 -5.46
CA GLU A 477 0.17 -28.22 -4.53
C GLU A 477 -0.35 -28.56 -3.13
N LYS A 478 -1.48 -29.27 -3.01
CA LYS A 478 -1.99 -29.78 -1.72
C LYS A 478 -0.99 -30.70 -1.05
N ARG A 479 -0.45 -31.66 -1.82
CA ARG A 479 0.60 -32.59 -1.36
C ARG A 479 1.83 -31.83 -0.86
N ILE A 480 2.32 -30.85 -1.61
CA ILE A 480 3.49 -30.03 -1.24
C ILE A 480 3.22 -29.25 0.06
N VAL A 481 2.07 -28.57 0.17
CA VAL A 481 1.73 -27.85 1.42
C VAL A 481 1.68 -28.81 2.61
N GLY A 482 1.06 -29.98 2.45
CA GLY A 482 0.99 -30.99 3.50
C GLY A 482 2.35 -31.57 3.89
N GLU A 483 3.25 -31.80 2.94
CA GLU A 483 4.63 -32.27 3.20
C GLU A 483 5.43 -31.23 3.99
N ILE A 484 5.36 -29.96 3.58
CA ILE A 484 6.05 -28.85 4.25
C ILE A 484 5.48 -28.66 5.67
N ALA A 485 4.16 -28.59 5.81
CA ALA A 485 3.50 -28.32 7.09
C ALA A 485 3.80 -29.40 8.16
N LYS A 486 3.93 -30.67 7.74
CA LYS A 486 4.27 -31.78 8.66
C LYS A 486 5.75 -31.79 9.07
N ALA A 487 6.63 -31.30 8.21
CA ALA A 487 8.08 -31.34 8.44
C ALA A 487 8.62 -30.06 9.08
N ASN A 488 7.94 -28.92 8.92
CA ASN A 488 8.45 -27.61 9.26
C ASN A 488 7.38 -26.71 9.91
N ARG A 489 7.82 -25.79 10.78
CA ARG A 489 7.01 -24.64 11.19
C ARG A 489 6.66 -23.82 9.94
N THR A 490 5.37 -23.81 9.58
CA THR A 490 4.93 -23.32 8.28
C THR A 490 3.87 -22.24 8.39
N LEU A 491 4.11 -21.12 7.71
CA LEU A 491 3.16 -20.04 7.50
C LEU A 491 2.68 -20.06 6.04
N LEU A 492 1.39 -20.28 5.83
CA LEU A 492 0.79 -20.15 4.50
C LEU A 492 0.20 -18.74 4.31
N VAL A 493 0.49 -18.14 3.16
CA VAL A 493 -0.08 -16.86 2.73
C VAL A 493 -0.79 -17.08 1.40
N SER A 494 -2.11 -16.89 1.37
CA SER A 494 -2.93 -17.13 0.19
C SER A 494 -3.29 -15.82 -0.52
N PHE A 495 -2.82 -15.65 -1.75
CA PHE A 495 -3.18 -14.57 -2.66
C PHE A 495 -4.22 -15.04 -3.69
N ALA A 496 -5.21 -15.78 -3.20
CA ALA A 496 -6.35 -16.29 -3.93
C ALA A 496 -7.64 -15.97 -3.16
N LYS A 497 -8.79 -16.12 -3.81
CA LYS A 497 -10.10 -16.02 -3.15
C LYS A 497 -10.18 -17.01 -1.98
N PRO A 498 -10.80 -16.64 -0.83
CA PRO A 498 -10.87 -17.47 0.37
C PRO A 498 -11.35 -18.91 0.12
N TYR A 499 -12.29 -19.10 -0.82
CA TYR A 499 -12.79 -20.43 -1.18
C TYR A 499 -11.72 -21.41 -1.68
N ALA A 500 -10.57 -20.95 -2.16
CA ALA A 500 -9.46 -21.85 -2.51
C ALA A 500 -8.99 -22.68 -1.30
N LEU A 501 -9.18 -22.18 -0.09
CA LEU A 501 -8.75 -22.81 1.16
C LEU A 501 -9.67 -23.96 1.61
N THR A 502 -10.90 -24.05 1.11
CA THR A 502 -11.82 -25.16 1.42
C THR A 502 -11.22 -26.51 0.99
N GLY A 503 -10.43 -26.49 -0.10
CA GLY A 503 -9.79 -27.67 -0.66
C GLY A 503 -8.58 -28.20 0.11
N ILE A 504 -8.10 -27.51 1.15
CA ILE A 504 -6.89 -27.86 1.92
C ILE A 504 -7.11 -27.85 3.44
N GLU A 505 -8.34 -28.10 3.89
CA GLU A 505 -8.68 -28.12 5.32
C GLU A 505 -7.78 -29.08 6.12
N ALA A 506 -7.47 -30.25 5.56
CA ALA A 506 -6.63 -31.26 6.21
C ALA A 506 -5.23 -30.72 6.50
N GLU A 507 -4.62 -30.04 5.53
CA GLU A 507 -3.28 -29.44 5.60
C GLU A 507 -3.27 -28.21 6.52
N ILE A 508 -4.35 -27.40 6.54
CA ILE A 508 -4.45 -26.22 7.42
C ILE A 508 -4.27 -26.61 8.89
N ARG A 509 -4.63 -27.84 9.30
CA ARG A 509 -4.45 -28.31 10.67
C ARG A 509 -2.99 -28.33 11.12
N ASP A 510 -2.07 -28.64 10.20
CA ASP A 510 -0.63 -28.77 10.48
C ASP A 510 0.13 -27.44 10.35
N LEU A 511 -0.49 -26.39 9.79
CA LEU A 511 0.14 -25.06 9.67
C LEU A 511 0.35 -24.37 11.03
N GLU A 512 1.42 -23.62 11.21
CA GLU A 512 1.59 -22.73 12.36
C GLU A 512 0.80 -21.43 12.18
N GLY A 513 0.69 -20.95 10.95
CA GLY A 513 -0.10 -19.75 10.63
C GLY A 513 -0.73 -19.77 9.24
N LEU A 514 -1.80 -18.99 9.09
CA LEU A 514 -2.53 -18.81 7.84
C LEU A 514 -2.93 -17.34 7.69
N VAL A 515 -2.46 -16.70 6.63
CA VAL A 515 -2.82 -15.32 6.24
C VAL A 515 -3.53 -15.35 4.90
N VAL A 516 -4.61 -14.59 4.77
CA VAL A 516 -5.38 -14.42 3.53
C VAL A 516 -5.16 -13.01 2.99
N GLY A 517 -4.55 -12.94 1.81
CA GLY A 517 -4.31 -11.72 1.04
C GLY A 517 -5.37 -11.45 -0.03
N TYR A 518 -6.30 -12.38 -0.27
CA TYR A 518 -7.48 -12.31 -1.15
C TYR A 518 -7.19 -12.22 -2.66
N GLN A 519 -6.20 -11.44 -3.07
CA GLN A 519 -5.88 -11.18 -4.49
C GLN A 519 -4.37 -11.13 -4.70
N ASN A 520 -3.91 -11.58 -5.87
CA ASN A 520 -2.49 -11.52 -6.24
C ASN A 520 -2.15 -10.19 -6.94
N ASN A 521 -1.89 -9.16 -6.13
CA ASN A 521 -1.39 -7.89 -6.61
C ASN A 521 -0.47 -7.24 -5.58
N VAL A 522 0.32 -6.28 -6.05
CA VAL A 522 1.36 -5.62 -5.26
C VAL A 522 0.87 -5.05 -3.92
N PHE A 523 -0.37 -4.55 -3.85
CA PHE A 523 -0.91 -3.97 -2.62
C PHE A 523 -1.18 -5.06 -1.56
N ALA A 524 -1.83 -6.15 -1.96
CA ALA A 524 -2.09 -7.30 -1.09
C ALA A 524 -0.79 -7.95 -0.62
N GLU A 525 0.14 -8.18 -1.54
CA GLU A 525 1.43 -8.80 -1.27
C GLU A 525 2.26 -7.97 -0.30
N GLN A 526 2.36 -6.67 -0.53
CA GLN A 526 3.09 -5.77 0.36
C GLN A 526 2.43 -5.66 1.74
N ALA A 527 1.10 -5.53 1.81
CA ALA A 527 0.38 -5.47 3.08
C ALA A 527 0.54 -6.77 3.88
N ALA A 528 0.44 -7.94 3.22
CA ALA A 528 0.61 -9.24 3.87
C ALA A 528 2.03 -9.40 4.46
N ALA A 529 3.07 -9.09 3.70
CA ALA A 529 4.45 -9.11 4.21
C ALA A 529 4.64 -8.16 5.40
N GLN A 530 4.09 -6.94 5.32
CA GLN A 530 4.15 -5.98 6.43
C GLN A 530 3.41 -6.47 7.70
N VAL A 531 2.29 -7.18 7.55
CA VAL A 531 1.58 -7.82 8.67
C VAL A 531 2.42 -8.95 9.28
N ILE A 532 3.04 -9.79 8.45
CA ILE A 532 3.88 -10.92 8.91
C ILE A 532 5.05 -10.45 9.77
N PHE A 533 5.70 -9.36 9.37
CA PHE A 533 6.84 -8.80 10.11
C PHE A 533 6.46 -7.76 11.18
N GLY A 534 5.17 -7.42 11.30
CA GLY A 534 4.66 -6.50 12.30
C GLY A 534 4.92 -5.02 12.01
N ALA A 535 5.22 -4.65 10.77
CA ALA A 535 5.14 -3.26 10.34
C ALA A 535 3.69 -2.76 10.26
N LEU A 536 2.75 -3.68 10.05
CA LEU A 536 1.30 -3.46 10.17
C LEU A 536 0.72 -4.47 11.17
N GLY A 537 -0.43 -4.13 11.74
CA GLY A 537 -1.27 -5.09 12.46
C GLY A 537 -2.28 -5.73 11.50
N ALA A 538 -2.59 -7.02 11.68
CA ALA A 538 -3.70 -7.68 11.00
C ALA A 538 -5.03 -7.13 11.54
N LYS A 539 -5.94 -6.77 10.64
CA LYS A 539 -7.23 -6.14 10.98
C LYS A 539 -8.42 -6.81 10.28
N GLY A 540 -8.17 -7.47 9.15
CA GLY A 540 -9.22 -8.08 8.35
C GLY A 540 -9.91 -9.23 9.06
N GLU A 541 -11.15 -9.48 8.64
CA GLU A 541 -11.96 -10.61 9.06
C GLU A 541 -12.45 -11.34 7.80
N LEU A 542 -12.60 -12.66 7.87
CA LEU A 542 -13.11 -13.43 6.74
C LEU A 542 -14.53 -12.97 6.38
N PRO A 543 -14.82 -12.58 5.14
CA PRO A 543 -16.17 -12.24 4.70
C PRO A 543 -17.04 -13.49 4.44
N VAL A 544 -16.41 -14.66 4.41
CA VAL A 544 -17.00 -15.95 4.03
C VAL A 544 -16.35 -17.08 4.84
N THR A 545 -17.08 -18.16 5.06
CA THR A 545 -16.59 -19.38 5.70
C THR A 545 -15.67 -20.13 4.73
N ILE A 546 -14.55 -20.61 5.25
CA ILE A 546 -13.62 -21.47 4.49
C ILE A 546 -13.68 -22.93 4.95
N THR A 547 -13.99 -23.18 6.22
CA THR A 547 -14.13 -24.52 6.84
C THR A 547 -15.04 -24.39 8.06
N ASP A 548 -15.57 -25.49 8.60
CA ASP A 548 -16.40 -25.46 9.83
C ASP A 548 -15.67 -24.84 11.04
N LYS A 549 -14.33 -24.80 11.01
CA LYS A 549 -13.49 -24.20 12.05
C LYS A 549 -13.21 -22.71 11.85
N TYR A 550 -13.32 -22.23 10.62
CA TYR A 550 -12.97 -20.86 10.24
C TYR A 550 -14.14 -20.30 9.42
N ASP A 551 -15.11 -19.82 10.19
CA ASP A 551 -16.34 -19.21 9.71
C ASP A 551 -16.14 -17.74 9.32
N VAL A 552 -17.16 -17.18 8.68
CA VAL A 552 -17.28 -15.74 8.47
C VAL A 552 -17.09 -14.97 9.78
N GLY A 553 -16.34 -13.86 9.73
CA GLY A 553 -15.94 -13.07 10.90
C GLY A 553 -14.65 -13.55 11.57
N THR A 554 -14.11 -14.71 11.19
CA THR A 554 -12.80 -15.15 11.71
C THR A 554 -11.69 -14.20 11.27
N GLY A 555 -10.97 -13.62 12.24
CA GLY A 555 -9.79 -12.77 12.02
C GLY A 555 -9.05 -12.45 13.31
N ILE A 556 -7.79 -12.86 13.43
CA ILE A 556 -6.95 -12.63 14.61
C ILE A 556 -6.29 -11.25 14.48
N LYS A 557 -6.75 -10.30 15.29
CA LYS A 557 -6.20 -8.94 15.31
C LYS A 557 -4.81 -8.92 15.95
N THR A 558 -3.86 -8.24 15.32
CA THR A 558 -2.50 -8.04 15.86
C THR A 558 -2.16 -6.56 15.96
N LYS A 559 -1.22 -6.21 16.85
CA LYS A 559 -0.68 -4.86 16.97
C LYS A 559 0.62 -4.76 16.15
N PRO A 560 0.89 -3.62 15.50
CA PRO A 560 2.21 -3.37 14.92
C PRO A 560 3.29 -3.38 16.01
N LEU A 561 4.52 -3.68 15.61
CA LEU A 561 5.71 -3.81 16.46
C LEU A 561 6.66 -2.60 16.34
N HIS A 562 6.14 -1.45 15.89
CA HIS A 562 6.91 -0.23 15.63
C HIS A 562 8.14 -0.45 14.71
N ARG A 563 8.08 -1.44 13.81
CA ARG A 563 9.08 -1.59 12.75
C ARG A 563 8.85 -0.56 11.66
N LEU A 564 9.93 -0.14 11.01
CA LEU A 564 9.87 0.70 9.82
C LEU A 564 9.10 -0.04 8.71
N GLY A 565 7.92 0.48 8.34
CA GLY A 565 7.06 -0.08 7.29
C GLY A 565 7.17 0.67 5.97
N PHE A 566 6.19 0.47 5.08
CA PHE A 566 6.14 1.07 3.75
C PHE A 566 4.73 1.60 3.46
N SER A 567 4.65 2.77 2.84
CA SER A 567 3.40 3.44 2.49
C SER A 567 3.62 4.38 1.31
N THR A 568 2.55 5.01 0.85
CA THR A 568 2.64 6.07 -0.16
C THR A 568 2.88 7.43 0.50
N PRO A 569 3.51 8.41 -0.19
CA PRO A 569 3.75 9.72 0.40
C PRO A 569 2.48 10.42 0.90
N ALA A 570 1.39 10.39 0.11
CA ALA A 570 0.15 11.07 0.47
C ALA A 570 -0.53 10.47 1.71
N ASN A 571 -0.42 9.15 1.91
CA ASN A 571 -0.94 8.49 3.10
C ASN A 571 -0.19 8.89 4.37
N GLU A 572 1.06 9.36 4.25
CA GLU A 572 1.88 9.85 5.36
C GLU A 572 1.96 11.39 5.39
N GLY A 573 0.99 12.06 4.77
CA GLY A 573 0.86 13.53 4.81
C GLY A 573 1.96 14.26 4.02
N LEU A 574 2.54 13.63 3.00
CA LEU A 574 3.51 14.26 2.10
C LEU A 574 2.93 14.44 0.70
N ASN A 575 3.17 15.59 0.09
CA ASN A 575 2.83 15.90 -1.29
C ASN A 575 3.71 15.08 -2.25
N PRO A 576 3.16 14.11 -2.99
CA PRO A 576 3.96 13.25 -3.87
C PRO A 576 4.65 14.03 -5.00
N LEU A 577 4.04 15.12 -5.47
CA LEU A 577 4.58 15.94 -6.56
C LEU A 577 5.77 16.78 -6.11
N VAL A 578 5.76 17.30 -4.88
CA VAL A 578 6.90 18.00 -4.28
C VAL A 578 8.02 17.01 -4.01
N LEU A 579 7.71 15.86 -3.40
CA LEU A 579 8.70 14.84 -3.07
C LEU A 579 9.39 14.27 -4.32
N LYS A 580 8.68 14.14 -5.45
CA LYS A 580 9.25 13.70 -6.73
C LYS A 580 10.36 14.63 -7.25
N LYS A 581 10.43 15.89 -6.83
CA LYS A 581 11.51 16.82 -7.23
C LYS A 581 12.89 16.40 -6.71
N ILE A 582 12.95 15.50 -5.72
CA ILE A 582 14.20 14.87 -5.28
C ILE A 582 14.90 14.19 -6.46
N ASP A 583 14.16 13.55 -7.37
CA ASP A 583 14.70 12.88 -8.56
C ASP A 583 15.59 13.85 -9.37
N SER A 584 15.14 15.10 -9.57
CA SER A 584 15.86 16.10 -10.35
C SER A 584 17.15 16.57 -9.66
N ILE A 585 17.15 16.74 -8.34
CA ILE A 585 18.37 17.13 -7.60
C ILE A 585 19.37 15.98 -7.57
N ALA A 586 18.89 14.75 -7.38
CA ALA A 586 19.74 13.56 -7.40
C ALA A 586 20.39 13.36 -8.77
N GLN A 587 19.60 13.51 -9.85
CA GLN A 587 20.11 13.42 -11.21
C GLN A 587 21.10 14.55 -11.53
N TYR A 588 20.82 15.78 -11.10
CA TYR A 588 21.76 16.91 -11.22
C TYR A 588 23.12 16.59 -10.58
N ALA A 589 23.13 15.95 -9.40
CA ALA A 589 24.37 15.58 -8.73
C ALA A 589 25.19 14.53 -9.49
N VAL A 590 24.52 13.58 -10.16
CA VAL A 590 25.16 12.57 -11.01
C VAL A 590 25.69 13.21 -12.30
N ASP A 591 24.86 13.98 -13.00
CA ASP A 591 25.19 14.58 -14.30
C ASP A 591 26.36 15.56 -14.20
N ASN A 592 26.46 16.29 -13.09
CA ASN A 592 27.54 17.25 -12.84
C ASN A 592 28.76 16.62 -12.14
N GLN A 593 28.81 15.28 -12.05
CA GLN A 593 29.92 14.54 -11.45
C GLN A 593 30.25 15.02 -10.02
N LEU A 594 29.21 15.31 -9.23
CA LEU A 594 29.32 15.59 -7.79
C LEU A 594 29.43 14.29 -7.00
N THR A 595 28.86 13.21 -7.54
CA THR A 595 29.02 11.82 -7.10
C THR A 595 28.77 10.87 -8.27
N PRO A 596 29.42 9.70 -8.36
CA PRO A 596 29.10 8.70 -9.39
C PRO A 596 27.68 8.16 -9.29
N GLY A 597 27.22 7.91 -8.06
CA GLY A 597 25.89 7.44 -7.78
C GLY A 597 25.46 7.68 -6.33
N ALA A 598 24.18 7.44 -6.04
CA ALA A 598 23.59 7.66 -4.73
C ALA A 598 22.40 6.73 -4.44
N GLN A 599 22.11 6.53 -3.15
CA GLN A 599 20.84 6.02 -2.64
C GLN A 599 20.18 7.09 -1.78
N ILE A 600 18.86 7.25 -1.91
CA ILE A 600 18.10 8.26 -1.18
C ILE A 600 16.83 7.62 -0.62
N LEU A 601 16.60 7.78 0.67
CA LEU A 601 15.41 7.27 1.36
C LEU A 601 14.78 8.36 2.23
N VAL A 602 13.44 8.41 2.19
CA VAL A 602 12.61 9.23 3.07
C VAL A 602 11.56 8.34 3.73
N ALA A 603 11.42 8.47 5.05
CA ALA A 603 10.36 7.83 5.81
C ALA A 603 9.66 8.83 6.74
N ARG A 604 8.34 8.73 6.89
CA ARG A 604 7.55 9.53 7.83
C ARG A 604 6.53 8.66 8.57
N HIS A 605 6.23 8.97 9.83
CA HIS A 605 5.35 8.18 10.71
C HIS A 605 5.72 6.69 10.76
N GLY A 606 7.02 6.38 10.72
CA GLY A 606 7.52 5.01 10.69
C GLY A 606 7.28 4.26 9.38
N LYS A 607 7.02 4.95 8.27
CA LYS A 607 6.79 4.38 6.93
C LYS A 607 7.73 4.97 5.90
N VAL A 608 8.46 4.12 5.18
CA VAL A 608 9.22 4.49 3.99
C VAL A 608 8.25 4.87 2.87
N VAL A 609 8.42 6.06 2.33
CA VAL A 609 7.58 6.67 1.29
C VAL A 609 8.36 7.01 0.02
N TYR A 610 9.69 7.01 0.11
CA TYR A 610 10.60 7.21 -1.02
C TYR A 610 11.86 6.38 -0.79
N ASN A 611 12.30 5.57 -1.76
CA ASN A 611 13.52 4.78 -1.71
C ASN A 611 14.06 4.51 -3.13
N LYS A 612 15.02 5.32 -3.57
CA LYS A 612 15.53 5.27 -4.96
C LYS A 612 17.06 5.35 -5.02
N SER A 613 17.61 4.73 -6.07
CA SER A 613 19.01 4.80 -6.46
C SER A 613 19.19 5.63 -7.74
N PHE A 614 20.35 6.28 -7.85
CA PHE A 614 20.72 7.14 -8.97
C PHE A 614 22.17 6.88 -9.39
N GLY A 615 22.45 7.05 -10.69
CA GLY A 615 23.79 6.96 -11.24
C GLY A 615 24.39 5.56 -11.21
N TYR A 616 25.71 5.49 -11.13
CA TYR A 616 26.51 4.28 -11.30
C TYR A 616 27.58 4.17 -10.22
N HIS A 617 28.18 2.99 -10.08
CA HIS A 617 29.26 2.77 -9.12
C HIS A 617 30.48 3.65 -9.40
N THR A 618 30.73 3.96 -10.68
CA THR A 618 31.82 4.84 -11.14
C THR A 618 31.34 5.74 -12.29
N TYR A 619 32.10 6.79 -12.60
CA TYR A 619 31.80 7.68 -13.74
C TYR A 619 31.91 7.03 -15.12
N GLN A 620 32.44 5.80 -15.21
CA GLN A 620 32.43 5.03 -16.46
C GLN A 620 31.05 4.46 -16.80
N ALA A 621 30.10 4.48 -15.86
CA ALA A 621 28.72 4.07 -16.06
C ALA A 621 28.51 2.59 -16.45
N ASN A 622 29.34 1.68 -15.92
CA ASN A 622 29.25 0.25 -16.23
C ASN A 622 28.24 -0.52 -15.35
N GLU A 623 28.11 -0.15 -14.09
CA GLU A 623 27.28 -0.86 -13.10
C GLU A 623 26.32 0.15 -12.44
N PRO A 624 25.01 0.11 -12.73
CA PRO A 624 24.04 1.04 -12.16
C PRO A 624 23.83 0.76 -10.67
N VAL A 625 23.62 1.82 -9.89
CA VAL A 625 23.36 1.69 -8.45
C VAL A 625 21.98 1.04 -8.22
N LYS A 626 21.93 0.06 -7.33
CA LYS A 626 20.71 -0.59 -6.84
C LYS A 626 20.46 -0.19 -5.39
N ASN A 627 19.20 -0.27 -4.94
CA ASN A 627 18.82 -0.03 -3.53
C ASN A 627 19.49 -1.03 -2.57
N THR A 628 20.01 -2.15 -3.10
CA THR A 628 20.74 -3.17 -2.34
C THR A 628 22.24 -2.89 -2.23
N ASP A 629 22.80 -1.95 -2.99
CA ASP A 629 24.25 -1.76 -2.97
C ASP A 629 24.74 -1.19 -1.63
N LEU A 630 25.89 -1.65 -1.14
CA LEU A 630 26.43 -1.26 0.16
C LEU A 630 27.42 -0.10 -0.01
N TYR A 631 27.07 1.06 0.52
CA TYR A 631 27.96 2.22 0.55
C TYR A 631 28.84 2.21 1.79
N ASP A 632 30.08 2.70 1.67
CA ASP A 632 30.94 3.00 2.83
C ASP A 632 30.32 4.15 3.64
N LEU A 633 30.04 3.89 4.92
CA LEU A 633 29.36 4.78 5.85
C LEU A 633 30.36 5.53 6.76
N ALA A 634 31.55 5.88 6.25
CA ALA A 634 32.58 6.60 6.99
C ALA A 634 32.01 7.81 7.75
N SER A 635 32.28 7.86 9.06
CA SER A 635 31.70 8.77 10.07
C SER A 635 30.24 8.52 10.46
N LEU A 636 29.33 8.05 9.60
CA LEU A 636 28.02 7.57 10.08
C LEU A 636 28.17 6.32 10.95
N THR A 637 29.25 5.55 10.76
CA THR A 637 29.63 4.41 11.60
C THR A 637 29.56 4.73 13.10
N LYS A 638 29.88 5.96 13.52
CA LYS A 638 29.77 6.39 14.92
C LYS A 638 28.37 6.18 15.47
N ILE A 639 27.38 6.73 14.78
CA ILE A 639 25.98 6.69 15.24
C ILE A 639 25.28 5.37 14.90
N LEU A 640 25.86 4.55 14.01
CA LEU A 640 25.28 3.27 13.58
C LEU A 640 25.90 2.05 14.27
N SER A 641 27.04 2.20 14.96
CA SER A 641 27.77 1.09 15.58
C SER A 641 28.25 1.41 17.01
N THR A 642 29.10 2.41 17.18
CA THR A 642 29.70 2.72 18.50
C THR A 642 28.70 3.33 19.47
N LEU A 643 27.95 4.34 19.02
CA LEU A 643 26.97 5.04 19.83
C LEU A 643 25.87 4.14 20.41
N PRO A 644 25.23 3.23 19.64
CA PRO A 644 24.21 2.34 20.22
C PRO A 644 24.80 1.41 21.29
N MET A 645 26.05 0.95 21.13
CA MET A 645 26.76 0.21 22.17
C MET A 645 27.03 1.06 23.41
N VAL A 646 27.41 2.33 23.24
CA VAL A 646 27.61 3.27 24.36
C VAL A 646 26.30 3.55 25.09
N MET A 647 25.20 3.81 24.36
CA MET A 647 23.87 4.00 24.94
C MET A 647 23.41 2.77 25.71
N LYS A 648 23.66 1.57 25.17
CA LYS A 648 23.38 0.31 25.87
C LYS A 648 24.18 0.19 27.16
N MET A 649 25.49 0.44 27.15
CA MET A 649 26.32 0.42 28.36
C MET A 649 25.87 1.45 29.39
N TYR A 650 25.46 2.64 28.96
CA TYR A 650 24.93 3.69 29.84
C TYR A 650 23.60 3.27 30.46
N ASN A 651 22.67 2.73 29.66
CA ASN A 651 21.38 2.22 30.13
C ASN A 651 21.55 1.07 31.13
N GLU A 652 22.55 0.22 30.92
CA GLU A 652 22.93 -0.87 31.82
C GLU A 652 23.81 -0.42 33.00
N GLN A 653 24.03 0.89 33.16
CA GLN A 653 24.83 1.50 34.23
C GLN A 653 26.30 1.03 34.31
N LYS A 654 26.84 0.50 33.21
CA LYS A 654 28.26 0.08 33.10
C LYS A 654 29.21 1.27 32.95
N ILE A 655 28.68 2.38 32.43
CA ILE A 655 29.39 3.65 32.27
C ILE A 655 28.46 4.81 32.64
N THR A 656 29.05 5.96 32.94
CA THR A 656 28.34 7.23 33.04
C THR A 656 28.93 8.21 32.03
N LEU A 657 28.25 9.33 31.78
CA LEU A 657 28.83 10.41 30.98
C LEU A 657 30.13 10.98 31.59
N GLN A 658 30.32 10.76 32.89
CA GLN A 658 31.46 11.25 33.66
C GLN A 658 32.59 10.20 33.77
N SER A 659 32.39 9.00 33.21
CA SER A 659 33.44 8.00 33.05
C SER A 659 34.61 8.62 32.29
N LYS A 660 35.82 8.43 32.81
CA LYS A 660 37.02 9.08 32.30
C LYS A 660 37.81 8.15 31.37
N LEU A 661 38.43 8.73 30.35
CA LEU A 661 39.22 7.99 29.37
C LEU A 661 40.34 7.15 29.99
N GLY A 662 40.98 7.60 31.06
CA GLY A 662 42.03 6.84 31.76
C GLY A 662 41.53 5.56 32.45
N ASP A 663 40.24 5.51 32.79
CA ASP A 663 39.60 4.32 33.39
C ASP A 663 39.09 3.35 32.31
N LEU A 664 38.69 3.89 31.15
CA LEU A 664 38.14 3.12 30.03
C LEU A 664 39.24 2.49 29.16
N VAL A 665 40.29 3.25 28.86
CA VAL A 665 41.33 2.92 27.87
C VAL A 665 42.70 2.93 28.59
N PRO A 666 43.36 1.77 28.80
CA PRO A 666 44.59 1.67 29.59
C PRO A 666 45.72 2.55 29.07
N ALA A 667 45.80 2.75 27.74
CA ALA A 667 46.78 3.62 27.10
C ALA A 667 46.69 5.08 27.60
N PHE A 668 45.55 5.50 28.15
CA PHE A 668 45.32 6.86 28.63
C PHE A 668 45.48 7.04 30.14
N LYS A 669 45.66 5.95 30.90
CA LYS A 669 45.71 5.99 32.37
C LYS A 669 46.76 6.95 32.93
N HIS A 670 47.88 7.10 32.23
CA HIS A 670 49.03 7.92 32.65
C HIS A 670 49.34 9.06 31.66
N SER A 671 48.36 9.46 30.83
CA SER A 671 48.51 10.59 29.91
C SER A 671 47.68 11.81 30.35
N ASP A 672 47.92 12.95 29.71
CA ASP A 672 47.11 14.18 29.86
C ASP A 672 45.64 14.01 29.43
N LYS A 673 45.29 12.85 28.85
CA LYS A 673 43.92 12.48 28.46
C LYS A 673 43.16 11.73 29.54
N ALA A 674 43.83 11.30 30.62
CA ALA A 674 43.25 10.46 31.66
C ALA A 674 41.94 11.03 32.23
N ASN A 675 41.83 12.35 32.37
CA ASN A 675 40.68 13.03 32.97
C ASN A 675 39.60 13.48 31.98
N ILE A 676 39.78 13.25 30.68
CA ILE A 676 38.75 13.58 29.67
C ILE A 676 37.54 12.69 29.91
N THR A 677 36.36 13.29 30.02
CA THR A 677 35.12 12.54 30.24
C THR A 677 34.54 12.00 28.94
N LEU A 678 33.76 10.93 29.04
CA LEU A 678 33.02 10.38 27.90
C LEU A 678 32.08 11.43 27.27
N LYS A 679 31.44 12.27 28.09
CA LYS A 679 30.64 13.41 27.63
C LYS A 679 31.44 14.30 26.70
N ASP A 680 32.64 14.73 27.11
CA ASP A 680 33.46 15.65 26.32
C ASP A 680 33.95 15.00 25.02
N VAL A 681 34.18 13.69 25.01
CA VAL A 681 34.51 12.94 23.80
C VAL A 681 33.34 12.92 22.83
N LEU A 682 32.17 12.51 23.28
CA LEU A 682 30.98 12.33 22.45
C LEU A 682 30.40 13.64 21.93
N THR A 683 30.66 14.76 22.62
CA THR A 683 30.24 16.10 22.17
C THR A 683 31.36 16.84 21.43
N HIS A 684 32.51 16.23 21.19
CA HIS A 684 33.68 16.88 20.57
C HIS A 684 34.19 18.13 21.32
N GLN A 685 34.12 18.10 22.65
CA GLN A 685 34.62 19.13 23.57
C GLN A 685 35.93 18.71 24.28
N SER A 686 36.46 17.53 23.95
CA SER A 686 37.59 16.90 24.66
C SER A 686 38.93 17.59 24.45
N GLY A 687 39.08 18.44 23.44
CA GLY A 687 40.36 19.05 23.06
C GLY A 687 41.34 18.11 22.35
N LEU A 688 40.92 16.87 22.05
CA LEU A 688 41.72 15.91 21.27
C LEU A 688 42.08 16.47 19.88
N ALA A 689 43.18 15.99 19.31
CA ALA A 689 43.50 16.28 17.92
C ALA A 689 42.37 15.81 16.99
N ALA A 690 42.11 16.56 15.91
CA ALA A 690 40.97 16.28 15.04
C ALA A 690 41.17 14.94 14.30
N TRP A 691 42.39 14.76 13.80
CA TRP A 691 42.80 13.59 13.05
C TRP A 691 44.31 13.39 13.21
N ILE A 692 44.75 12.13 13.18
CA ILE A 692 46.15 11.74 13.12
C ILE A 692 46.31 10.85 11.88
N PRO A 693 47.18 11.21 10.92
CA PRO A 693 47.41 10.41 9.72
C PRO A 693 48.36 9.24 10.03
N PHE A 694 47.92 8.29 10.86
CA PHE A 694 48.75 7.17 11.36
C PHE A 694 49.57 6.49 10.25
N TYR A 695 48.95 6.28 9.09
CA TYR A 695 49.56 5.62 7.95
C TYR A 695 50.85 6.30 7.46
N LYS A 696 50.97 7.64 7.58
CA LYS A 696 52.16 8.37 7.10
C LYS A 696 53.44 7.94 7.82
N SER A 697 53.33 7.58 9.10
CA SER A 697 54.47 7.08 9.88
C SER A 697 54.89 5.65 9.48
N THR A 698 54.08 4.99 8.66
CA THR A 698 54.30 3.61 8.21
C THR A 698 54.80 3.51 6.77
N LEU A 699 55.03 4.65 6.13
CA LEU A 699 55.58 4.73 4.79
C LEU A 699 57.11 4.82 4.83
N ASP A 700 57.76 4.29 3.80
CA ASP A 700 59.19 4.41 3.59
C ASP A 700 59.58 5.78 3.00
N SER A 701 60.86 5.99 2.73
CA SER A 701 61.38 7.23 2.14
C SER A 701 60.85 7.52 0.73
N THR A 702 60.23 6.53 0.06
CA THR A 702 59.59 6.67 -1.26
C THR A 702 58.09 6.87 -1.17
N SER A 703 57.54 7.05 0.04
CA SER A 703 56.11 7.17 0.33
C SER A 703 55.29 5.89 0.08
N HIS A 704 55.91 4.72 0.06
CA HIS A 704 55.22 3.43 -0.08
C HIS A 704 55.13 2.69 1.27
N PRO A 705 54.17 1.76 1.46
CA PRO A 705 54.08 0.94 2.67
C PRO A 705 55.42 0.26 3.01
N ALA A 706 55.99 0.56 4.16
CA ALA A 706 57.33 0.09 4.52
C ALA A 706 57.37 -1.43 4.75
N ASP A 707 58.35 -2.12 4.15
CA ASP A 707 58.52 -3.58 4.21
C ASP A 707 58.75 -4.14 5.63
N ASN A 708 59.10 -3.33 6.62
CA ASN A 708 59.20 -3.81 8.01
C ASN A 708 57.85 -3.79 8.74
N LEU A 709 56.85 -3.09 8.19
CA LEU A 709 55.51 -2.90 8.76
C LEU A 709 54.40 -3.54 7.92
N TYR A 710 54.64 -3.79 6.62
CA TYR A 710 53.66 -4.42 5.74
C TYR A 710 54.16 -5.67 5.03
N ARG A 711 53.22 -6.54 4.64
CA ARG A 711 53.41 -7.67 3.73
C ARG A 711 52.29 -7.70 2.70
N LEU A 712 52.58 -8.20 1.51
CA LEU A 712 51.55 -8.38 0.46
C LEU A 712 50.67 -9.61 0.69
N GLN A 713 51.06 -10.48 1.60
CA GLN A 713 50.36 -11.71 1.94
C GLN A 713 50.17 -11.81 3.45
N TYR A 714 49.08 -12.46 3.84
CA TYR A 714 48.81 -12.78 5.23
C TYR A 714 49.94 -13.61 5.85
N SER A 715 50.27 -13.30 7.10
CA SER A 715 51.02 -14.19 7.99
C SER A 715 50.61 -13.94 9.44
N THR A 716 50.96 -14.84 10.35
CA THR A 716 50.69 -14.64 11.80
C THR A 716 51.35 -13.38 12.36
N ALA A 717 52.45 -12.91 11.76
CA ALA A 717 53.12 -11.66 12.12
C ALA A 717 52.51 -10.41 11.46
N PHE A 718 51.75 -10.58 10.37
CA PHE A 718 51.06 -9.51 9.62
C PHE A 718 49.60 -9.92 9.35
N PRO A 719 48.74 -9.96 10.39
CA PRO A 719 47.39 -10.50 10.25
C PRO A 719 46.36 -9.45 9.82
N THR A 720 46.68 -8.16 9.91
CA THR A 720 45.70 -7.07 9.75
C THR A 720 45.58 -6.64 8.30
N GLN A 721 44.54 -7.06 7.61
CA GLN A 721 44.31 -6.69 6.21
C GLN A 721 43.82 -5.23 6.10
N VAL A 722 44.56 -4.41 5.35
CA VAL A 722 44.28 -2.98 5.11
C VAL A 722 43.61 -2.78 3.75
N SER A 723 44.02 -3.55 2.75
CA SER A 723 43.42 -3.66 1.42
C SER A 723 43.67 -5.08 0.86
N GLU A 724 43.21 -5.38 -0.36
CA GLU A 724 43.23 -6.73 -0.96
C GLU A 724 44.55 -7.48 -0.75
N ASN A 725 45.67 -6.84 -1.05
CA ASN A 725 47.01 -7.43 -0.97
C ASN A 725 47.95 -6.63 -0.06
N LEU A 726 47.45 -6.08 1.05
CA LEU A 726 48.29 -5.30 1.98
C LEU A 726 47.92 -5.61 3.42
N PHE A 727 48.87 -6.17 4.16
CA PHE A 727 48.70 -6.64 5.53
C PHE A 727 49.66 -5.94 6.48
N LEU A 728 49.12 -5.29 7.52
CA LEU A 728 49.86 -4.58 8.54
C LEU A 728 50.33 -5.54 9.65
N LYS A 729 51.50 -5.23 10.20
CA LYS A 729 52.12 -5.92 11.33
C LYS A 729 51.16 -6.05 12.51
N LYS A 730 51.23 -7.19 13.19
CA LYS A 730 50.43 -7.50 14.39
C LYS A 730 50.60 -6.40 15.46
N ASP A 731 49.52 -6.18 16.22
CA ASP A 731 49.45 -5.29 17.40
C ASP A 731 49.67 -3.79 17.12
N TYR A 732 49.67 -3.37 15.84
CA TYR A 732 49.86 -1.95 15.47
C TYR A 732 48.76 -1.02 16.01
N THR A 733 47.56 -1.53 16.28
CA THR A 733 46.49 -0.76 16.96
C THR A 733 46.95 -0.20 18.30
N GLN A 734 47.83 -0.90 19.03
CA GLN A 734 48.39 -0.38 20.29
C GLN A 734 49.36 0.77 20.06
N VAL A 735 50.09 0.77 18.95
CA VAL A 735 50.92 1.90 18.53
C VAL A 735 50.04 3.12 18.23
N MET A 736 48.91 2.92 17.54
CA MET A 736 47.95 4.00 17.27
C MET A 736 47.37 4.58 18.57
N LEU A 737 46.97 3.73 19.53
CA LEU A 737 46.47 4.19 20.84
C LEU A 737 47.55 4.95 21.63
N ALA A 738 48.80 4.50 21.59
CA ALA A 738 49.92 5.20 22.20
C ALA A 738 50.20 6.55 21.52
N GLU A 739 50.11 6.64 20.20
CA GLU A 739 50.25 7.89 19.46
C GLU A 739 49.12 8.87 19.82
N ILE A 740 47.88 8.39 19.96
CA ILE A 740 46.79 9.20 20.50
C ILE A 740 47.14 9.65 21.92
N ALA A 741 47.59 8.75 22.80
CA ALA A 741 47.94 9.05 24.19
C ALA A 741 48.99 10.16 24.29
N ASN A 742 49.96 10.19 23.37
CA ASN A 742 51.06 11.15 23.33
C ASN A 742 50.77 12.41 22.50
N SER A 743 49.68 12.43 21.73
CA SER A 743 49.31 13.58 20.89
C SER A 743 49.01 14.84 21.71
N LYS A 744 49.26 16.01 21.14
CA LYS A 744 49.03 17.29 21.83
C LYS A 744 47.54 17.52 22.12
N LEU A 745 47.21 17.73 23.40
CA LEU A 745 45.89 18.19 23.81
C LEU A 745 45.74 19.71 23.64
N ALA A 746 44.58 20.18 23.19
CA ALA A 746 44.30 21.60 23.09
C ALA A 746 44.33 22.27 24.48
N SER A 747 44.87 23.49 24.55
CA SER A 747 44.98 24.25 25.81
C SER A 747 43.65 24.72 26.38
N LYS A 748 42.58 24.72 25.57
CA LYS A 748 41.20 25.00 25.99
C LYS A 748 40.25 23.95 25.42
N PRO A 749 39.28 23.47 26.21
CA PRO A 749 38.22 22.59 25.73
C PRO A 749 37.22 23.43 24.92
N ASP A 750 37.53 23.66 23.65
CA ASP A 750 36.63 24.24 22.65
C ASP A 750 36.12 23.14 21.71
N TYR A 751 35.05 23.42 20.96
CA TYR A 751 34.52 22.49 19.97
C TYR A 751 35.59 22.16 18.92
N LYS A 752 35.92 20.87 18.81
CA LYS A 752 36.82 20.35 17.78
C LYS A 752 36.42 18.93 17.42
N TYR A 753 35.91 18.75 16.21
CA TYR A 753 35.58 17.43 15.67
C TYR A 753 36.82 16.53 15.72
N SER A 754 36.69 15.37 16.36
CA SER A 754 37.78 14.43 16.60
C SER A 754 37.29 13.00 16.54
N ASP A 755 37.94 12.19 15.71
CA ASP A 755 37.68 10.76 15.57
C ASP A 755 38.39 9.92 16.62
N LEU A 756 39.45 10.46 17.24
CA LEU A 756 40.35 9.73 18.12
C LEU A 756 39.63 9.15 19.35
N GLY A 757 38.63 9.87 19.86
CA GLY A 757 37.81 9.39 20.96
C GLY A 757 37.02 8.13 20.60
N PHE A 758 36.41 8.09 19.41
CA PHE A 758 35.66 6.91 18.94
C PHE A 758 36.58 5.73 18.61
N ILE A 759 37.77 5.98 18.06
CA ILE A 759 38.81 4.94 17.88
C ILE A 759 39.14 4.31 19.24
N SER A 760 39.26 5.13 20.28
CA SER A 760 39.66 4.67 21.61
C SER A 760 38.54 3.96 22.36
N ILE A 761 37.30 4.44 22.27
CA ILE A 761 36.13 3.81 22.92
C ILE A 761 35.90 2.38 22.43
N LYS A 762 36.24 2.07 21.17
CA LYS A 762 36.16 0.70 20.65
C LYS A 762 36.94 -0.29 21.53
N GLU A 763 38.17 0.04 21.94
CA GLU A 763 39.00 -0.85 22.77
C GLU A 763 38.31 -1.20 24.10
N TYR A 764 37.65 -0.22 24.72
CA TYR A 764 36.86 -0.45 25.92
C TYR A 764 35.65 -1.36 25.66
N ILE A 765 34.89 -1.12 24.58
CA ILE A 765 33.74 -1.95 24.20
C ILE A 765 34.18 -3.41 24.03
N GLU A 766 35.23 -3.66 23.25
CA GLU A 766 35.68 -5.01 22.92
C GLU A 766 36.20 -5.75 24.16
N ARG A 767 36.90 -5.05 25.06
CA ARG A 767 37.37 -5.63 26.32
C ARG A 767 36.25 -5.92 27.31
N LEU A 768 35.26 -5.04 27.40
CA LEU A 768 34.14 -5.20 28.33
C LEU A 768 33.25 -6.38 27.92
N TYR A 769 33.03 -6.57 26.62
CA TYR A 769 32.11 -7.60 26.10
C TYR A 769 32.80 -8.85 25.56
N HIS A 770 34.15 -8.90 25.55
CA HIS A 770 34.93 -10.03 25.07
C HIS A 770 34.60 -10.46 23.62
N GLY A 771 34.40 -9.48 22.72
CA GLY A 771 34.11 -9.70 21.31
C GLY A 771 34.52 -8.51 20.46
N THR A 772 34.66 -8.68 19.15
CA THR A 772 35.01 -7.58 18.26
C THR A 772 33.79 -6.69 17.99
N LEU A 773 34.01 -5.39 17.74
CA LEU A 773 32.90 -4.45 17.57
C LEU A 773 31.91 -4.88 16.49
N ASP A 774 32.38 -5.43 15.37
CA ASP A 774 31.56 -5.93 14.27
C ASP A 774 30.64 -7.08 14.67
N GLN A 775 31.13 -8.03 15.48
CA GLN A 775 30.32 -9.12 16.02
C GLN A 775 29.30 -8.60 17.03
N LEU A 776 29.72 -7.68 17.90
CA LEU A 776 28.87 -7.14 18.96
C LEU A 776 27.67 -6.38 18.39
N VAL A 777 27.86 -5.51 17.39
CA VAL A 777 26.74 -4.74 16.83
C VAL A 777 25.80 -5.60 15.97
N GLU A 778 26.35 -6.60 15.28
CA GLU A 778 25.57 -7.58 14.55
C GLU A 778 24.62 -8.34 15.50
N ASP A 779 25.17 -8.88 16.59
CA ASP A 779 24.43 -9.72 17.54
C ASP A 779 23.51 -8.94 18.47
N LYS A 780 23.87 -7.70 18.83
CA LYS A 780 23.08 -6.89 19.78
C LYS A 780 22.05 -5.98 19.12
N PHE A 781 22.18 -5.69 17.83
CA PHE A 781 21.31 -4.75 17.13
C PHE A 781 20.86 -5.26 15.75
N TYR A 782 21.80 -5.48 14.82
CA TYR A 782 21.46 -5.56 13.39
C TYR A 782 20.54 -6.73 13.06
N ARG A 783 20.80 -7.92 13.61
CA ARG A 783 19.93 -9.09 13.38
C ARG A 783 18.52 -8.88 13.92
N SER A 784 18.37 -8.37 15.14
CA SER A 784 17.06 -8.17 15.79
C SER A 784 16.19 -7.13 15.07
N ILE A 785 16.80 -6.07 14.53
CA ILE A 785 16.08 -5.05 13.76
C ILE A 785 15.92 -5.41 12.28
N GLY A 786 16.51 -6.52 11.82
CA GLY A 786 16.44 -6.96 10.44
C GLY A 786 17.31 -6.14 9.47
N ALA A 787 18.39 -5.53 9.94
CA ALA A 787 19.35 -4.81 9.11
C ALA A 787 20.35 -5.79 8.47
N THR A 788 19.91 -6.48 7.41
CA THR A 788 20.63 -7.63 6.82
C THR A 788 21.82 -7.25 5.94
N ARG A 789 21.96 -5.97 5.60
CA ARG A 789 23.02 -5.41 4.74
C ARG A 789 23.80 -4.30 5.44
N LEU A 790 23.62 -4.08 6.74
CA LEU A 790 24.49 -3.22 7.54
C LEU A 790 25.61 -4.07 8.15
N THR A 791 26.86 -3.89 7.70
CA THR A 791 27.96 -4.77 8.10
C THR A 791 29.32 -4.07 8.06
N TYR A 792 30.24 -4.51 8.90
CA TYR A 792 31.66 -4.34 8.64
C TYR A 792 32.15 -5.41 7.65
N LEU A 793 33.30 -5.17 7.02
CA LEU A 793 34.01 -6.14 6.18
C LEU A 793 33.12 -6.76 5.09
N PRO A 794 32.50 -5.94 4.23
CA PRO A 794 31.40 -6.37 3.35
C PRO A 794 31.81 -7.47 2.37
N LEU A 795 33.07 -7.51 1.91
CA LEU A 795 33.60 -8.55 1.02
C LEU A 795 33.61 -9.96 1.62
N ARG A 796 33.42 -10.11 2.94
CA ARG A 796 33.24 -11.41 3.58
C ARG A 796 31.82 -11.98 3.41
N LYS A 797 30.85 -11.14 3.03
CA LYS A 797 29.42 -11.47 2.96
C LYS A 797 28.80 -11.21 1.58
N PHE A 798 29.31 -10.23 0.84
CA PHE A 798 28.72 -9.73 -0.40
C PHE A 798 29.73 -9.72 -1.55
N ASN A 799 29.22 -9.75 -2.78
CA ASN A 799 30.06 -9.61 -3.96
C ASN A 799 30.55 -8.17 -4.08
N ALA A 800 31.80 -7.96 -4.55
CA ALA A 800 32.33 -6.63 -4.82
C ALA A 800 31.41 -5.81 -5.76
N LYS A 801 30.73 -6.45 -6.72
CA LYS A 801 29.77 -5.80 -7.63
C LYS A 801 28.55 -5.18 -6.93
N GLU A 802 28.31 -5.49 -5.67
CA GLU A 802 27.26 -4.88 -4.85
C GLU A 802 27.78 -3.70 -4.02
N ILE A 803 29.03 -3.26 -4.22
CA ILE A 803 29.71 -2.28 -3.38
C ILE A 803 30.33 -1.19 -4.26
N PRO A 804 29.86 0.06 -4.22
CA PRO A 804 30.52 1.14 -4.95
C PRO A 804 31.95 1.38 -4.42
N PRO A 805 32.96 1.52 -5.29
CA PRO A 805 34.32 1.87 -4.87
C PRO A 805 34.36 3.30 -4.32
N THR A 806 35.33 3.57 -3.44
CA THR A 806 35.38 4.82 -2.68
C THR A 806 36.50 5.77 -3.10
N GLU A 807 37.67 5.28 -3.52
CA GLU A 807 38.80 6.13 -3.96
C GLU A 807 39.79 5.30 -4.79
N VAL A 808 40.52 5.93 -5.71
CA VAL A 808 41.77 5.39 -6.26
C VAL A 808 42.91 5.93 -5.42
N ASP A 809 43.35 5.16 -4.43
CA ASP A 809 44.36 5.60 -3.47
C ASP A 809 45.75 5.53 -4.11
N THR A 810 46.42 6.68 -4.17
CA THR A 810 47.76 6.86 -4.78
C THR A 810 48.83 7.33 -3.79
N TYR A 811 48.55 7.29 -2.49
CA TYR A 811 49.41 7.86 -1.45
C TYR A 811 49.63 6.94 -0.24
N TYR A 812 48.85 5.86 -0.12
CA TYR A 812 48.98 4.89 0.96
C TYR A 812 48.86 3.46 0.43
N ARG A 813 47.69 3.09 -0.10
CA ARG A 813 47.41 1.70 -0.51
C ARG A 813 47.80 1.41 -1.96
N TYR A 814 47.99 2.45 -2.79
CA TYR A 814 48.36 2.33 -4.21
C TYR A 814 47.42 1.38 -4.99
N THR A 815 46.13 1.42 -4.69
CA THR A 815 45.09 0.57 -5.29
C THR A 815 43.72 1.25 -5.26
N ALA A 816 42.77 0.74 -6.06
CA ALA A 816 41.37 1.12 -5.94
C ALA A 816 40.77 0.57 -4.63
N VAL A 817 40.25 1.46 -3.80
CA VAL A 817 39.60 1.11 -2.53
C VAL A 817 38.18 0.68 -2.83
N HIS A 818 37.97 -0.64 -2.90
CA HIS A 818 36.71 -1.25 -3.29
C HIS A 818 36.37 -2.38 -2.31
N GLY A 819 35.30 -2.22 -1.53
CA GLY A 819 34.92 -3.17 -0.46
C GLY A 819 35.80 -3.14 0.79
N TYR A 820 36.80 -2.26 0.83
CA TYR A 820 37.59 -1.90 2.01
C TYR A 820 37.21 -0.50 2.48
N VAL A 821 37.31 -0.24 3.78
CA VAL A 821 37.00 1.07 4.34
C VAL A 821 37.90 2.16 3.73
N HIS A 822 37.29 3.29 3.36
CA HIS A 822 37.97 4.46 2.84
C HIS A 822 38.98 5.03 3.85
N ASP A 823 38.55 5.19 5.11
CA ASP A 823 39.36 5.76 6.20
C ASP A 823 40.61 4.91 6.51
N MET A 824 41.78 5.54 6.41
CA MET A 824 43.06 4.86 6.56
C MET A 824 43.28 4.34 7.98
N GLY A 825 42.84 5.08 9.01
CA GLY A 825 42.97 4.66 10.40
C GLY A 825 42.08 3.46 10.75
N ALA A 826 40.89 3.39 10.15
CA ALA A 826 40.04 2.20 10.25
C ALA A 826 40.62 1.03 9.46
N ALA A 827 41.21 1.27 8.28
CA ALA A 827 41.89 0.24 7.51
C ALA A 827 43.07 -0.37 8.28
N MET A 828 43.87 0.46 8.96
CA MET A 828 44.95 0.01 9.86
C MET A 828 44.47 -0.78 11.09
N GLN A 829 43.17 -0.73 11.42
CA GLN A 829 42.54 -1.58 12.44
C GLN A 829 41.85 -2.82 11.84
N GLY A 830 42.16 -3.17 10.60
CA GLY A 830 41.58 -4.32 9.90
C GLY A 830 40.18 -4.08 9.38
N GLY A 831 39.78 -2.81 9.21
CA GLY A 831 38.47 -2.41 8.68
C GLY A 831 37.36 -2.26 9.74
N VAL A 832 37.62 -2.60 11.00
CA VAL A 832 36.66 -2.46 12.10
C VAL A 832 37.14 -1.37 13.05
N SER A 833 36.51 -0.20 13.01
CA SER A 833 36.82 0.92 13.92
C SER A 833 35.55 1.56 14.47
N GLY A 834 35.69 2.26 15.60
CA GLY A 834 34.56 2.95 16.23
C GLY A 834 34.09 4.20 15.48
N HIS A 835 34.91 4.76 14.59
CA HIS A 835 34.61 6.00 13.85
C HIS A 835 34.27 5.78 12.36
N ALA A 836 34.67 4.65 11.77
CA ALA A 836 34.52 4.29 10.36
C ALA A 836 34.64 2.77 10.16
N GLY A 837 34.25 2.25 8.99
CA GLY A 837 34.37 0.82 8.63
C GLY A 837 33.06 0.11 8.32
N LEU A 838 31.93 0.74 8.66
CA LEU A 838 30.61 0.18 8.39
C LEU A 838 30.19 0.44 6.95
N PHE A 839 29.53 -0.53 6.34
CA PHE A 839 28.92 -0.46 5.02
C PHE A 839 27.42 -0.75 5.14
N GLY A 840 26.59 -0.14 4.30
CA GLY A 840 25.17 -0.46 4.29
C GLY A 840 24.33 0.23 3.22
N THR A 841 23.06 -0.11 3.21
CA THR A 841 22.03 0.46 2.31
C THR A 841 21.27 1.58 3.00
N ALA A 842 20.59 2.44 2.23
CA ALA A 842 19.78 3.50 2.79
C ALA A 842 18.65 2.96 3.71
N LEU A 843 18.07 1.82 3.37
CA LEU A 843 17.04 1.15 4.17
C LEU A 843 17.55 0.71 5.54
N ASP A 844 18.71 0.07 5.61
CA ASP A 844 19.22 -0.43 6.90
C ASP A 844 19.76 0.69 7.80
N VAL A 845 20.30 1.76 7.20
CA VAL A 845 20.57 3.00 7.93
C VAL A 845 19.27 3.58 8.51
N ALA A 846 18.19 3.61 7.72
CA ALA A 846 16.89 4.09 8.18
C ALA A 846 16.31 3.26 9.33
N LYS A 847 16.52 1.92 9.36
CA LYS A 847 16.11 1.07 10.49
C LYS A 847 16.79 1.45 11.80
N MET A 848 18.09 1.72 11.76
CA MET A 848 18.82 2.23 12.94
C MET A 848 18.33 3.61 13.37
N MET A 849 18.03 4.49 12.41
CA MET A 849 17.46 5.80 12.73
C MET A 849 16.05 5.69 13.29
N GLN A 850 15.24 4.74 12.82
CA GLN A 850 13.91 4.47 13.36
C GLN A 850 13.97 3.93 14.79
N LEU A 851 14.97 3.09 15.11
CA LEU A 851 15.22 2.67 16.50
C LEU A 851 15.46 3.88 17.42
N TYR A 852 16.24 4.87 16.97
CA TYR A 852 16.44 6.10 17.74
C TYR A 852 15.19 6.98 17.81
N LEU A 853 14.48 7.14 16.68
CA LEU A 853 13.25 7.91 16.60
C LEU A 853 12.15 7.33 17.50
N ASN A 854 12.10 6.01 17.63
CA ASN A 854 11.27 5.26 18.57
C ASN A 854 11.86 5.22 20.00
N GLU A 855 12.85 6.05 20.30
CA GLU A 855 13.41 6.21 21.64
C GLU A 855 13.97 4.91 22.26
N GLY A 856 14.44 3.99 21.42
CA GLY A 856 15.04 2.71 21.80
C GLY A 856 14.14 1.49 21.64
N GLU A 857 12.91 1.64 21.15
CA GLU A 857 12.03 0.52 20.80
C GLU A 857 12.07 0.17 19.30
N TYR A 858 12.24 -1.10 18.94
CA TYR A 858 12.07 -1.55 17.56
C TYR A 858 11.71 -3.03 17.50
N GLY A 859 10.72 -3.40 16.68
CA GLY A 859 10.32 -4.80 16.55
C GLY A 859 9.68 -5.38 17.82
N GLY A 860 9.13 -4.52 18.70
CA GLY A 860 8.61 -4.90 20.01
C GLY A 860 9.68 -5.25 21.04
N GLU A 861 10.94 -4.83 20.82
CA GLU A 861 12.05 -4.95 21.75
C GLU A 861 12.57 -3.58 22.19
N HIS A 862 13.04 -3.47 23.42
CA HIS A 862 13.70 -2.27 23.94
C HIS A 862 15.21 -2.49 24.05
N PHE A 863 15.98 -1.70 23.30
CA PHE A 863 17.45 -1.75 23.28
C PHE A 863 18.08 -0.81 24.32
N PHE A 864 17.42 0.31 24.57
CA PHE A 864 17.70 1.28 25.63
C PHE A 864 16.41 2.03 25.98
N SER A 865 16.39 2.70 27.14
CA SER A 865 15.22 3.46 27.60
C SER A 865 15.08 4.81 26.90
N LYS A 866 13.85 5.33 26.85
CA LYS A 866 13.54 6.72 26.46
C LYS A 866 14.43 7.73 27.20
N ALA A 867 14.56 7.59 28.52
CA ALA A 867 15.42 8.45 29.33
C ALA A 867 16.89 8.42 28.88
N THR A 868 17.39 7.27 28.44
CA THR A 868 18.73 7.19 27.84
C THR A 868 18.79 7.95 26.51
N PHE A 869 17.80 7.77 25.63
CA PHE A 869 17.76 8.51 24.37
C PHE A 869 17.71 10.02 24.58
N GLU A 870 16.87 10.53 25.48
CA GLU A 870 16.75 11.96 25.81
C GLU A 870 18.08 12.55 26.28
N VAL A 871 18.80 11.85 27.15
CA VAL A 871 20.14 12.25 27.59
C VAL A 871 21.09 12.39 26.40
N PHE A 872 21.07 11.42 25.47
CA PHE A 872 22.00 11.42 24.35
C PHE A 872 21.62 12.43 23.25
N ASN A 873 20.33 12.70 23.07
CA ASN A 873 19.84 13.69 22.10
C ASN A 873 19.97 15.15 22.60
N ALA A 874 20.24 15.37 23.89
CA ALA A 874 20.37 16.69 24.49
C ALA A 874 21.59 17.47 23.98
N CYS A 875 21.41 18.74 23.64
CA CYS A 875 22.51 19.64 23.28
C CYS A 875 23.16 20.26 24.54
N VAL A 876 24.12 19.56 25.13
CA VAL A 876 24.71 19.93 26.43
C VAL A 876 25.62 21.17 26.40
N TYR A 877 26.18 21.52 25.24
CA TYR A 877 27.11 22.66 25.09
C TYR A 877 26.61 23.73 24.10
N CYS A 878 25.31 23.75 23.78
CA CYS A 878 24.72 24.73 22.86
C CYS A 878 24.96 26.19 23.30
N ALA A 879 24.83 26.48 24.59
CA ALA A 879 25.12 27.81 25.15
C ALA A 879 26.60 28.25 24.99
N LYS A 880 27.50 27.30 24.75
CA LYS A 880 28.93 27.55 24.46
C LYS A 880 29.23 27.51 22.96
N GLY A 881 28.22 27.50 22.11
CA GLY A 881 28.35 27.48 20.65
C GLY A 881 28.56 26.10 20.03
N ASN A 882 28.54 25.02 20.82
CA ASN A 882 28.66 23.65 20.33
C ASN A 882 27.28 23.01 20.15
N ARG A 883 26.85 22.82 18.90
CA ARG A 883 25.56 22.24 18.52
C ARG A 883 25.45 20.72 18.72
N ARG A 884 26.47 20.02 19.22
CA ARG A 884 26.45 18.55 19.29
C ARG A 884 25.47 18.06 20.34
N GLY A 885 24.76 16.98 20.01
CA GLY A 885 24.22 16.05 21.00
C GLY A 885 25.36 15.22 21.59
N ILE A 886 25.06 14.32 22.51
CA ILE A 886 26.06 13.37 23.01
C ILE A 886 26.15 12.23 21.98
N GLY A 887 27.08 12.35 21.03
CA GLY A 887 27.32 11.40 19.95
C GLY A 887 26.58 11.70 18.65
N PHE A 888 25.58 12.58 18.67
CA PHE A 888 24.83 13.01 17.49
C PHE A 888 25.19 14.43 17.02
N ASP A 889 24.99 14.70 15.73
CA ASP A 889 24.83 16.05 15.21
C ASP A 889 23.43 16.59 15.53
N LYS A 890 23.32 17.90 15.80
CA LYS A 890 22.05 18.66 15.83
C LYS A 890 22.05 19.72 14.71
N PRO A 891 20.91 20.35 14.39
CA PRO A 891 20.86 21.42 13.40
C PRO A 891 21.81 22.57 13.72
N GLN A 892 22.04 23.44 12.73
CA GLN A 892 22.75 24.69 12.93
C GLN A 892 22.14 25.53 14.06
N LEU A 893 22.99 26.29 14.73
CA LEU A 893 22.55 27.39 15.58
C LEU A 893 22.01 28.53 14.69
N ALA A 894 21.03 29.27 15.19
CA ALA A 894 20.42 30.38 14.47
C ALA A 894 21.47 31.35 13.89
N GLY A 895 21.31 31.71 12.61
CA GLY A 895 22.21 32.62 11.89
C GLY A 895 23.59 32.05 11.54
N LYS A 896 23.84 30.75 11.76
CA LYS A 896 25.10 30.08 11.41
C LYS A 896 24.87 28.99 10.35
N PRO A 897 25.86 28.71 9.48
CA PRO A 897 25.81 27.54 8.61
C PRO A 897 25.89 26.24 9.42
N GLY A 898 25.36 25.14 8.88
CA GLY A 898 25.46 23.83 9.50
C GLY A 898 25.00 22.71 8.55
N PRO A 899 24.74 21.51 9.08
CA PRO A 899 24.60 20.30 8.28
C PRO A 899 23.17 20.05 7.76
N THR A 900 22.25 21.01 7.97
CA THR A 900 20.83 20.87 7.58
C THR A 900 20.38 22.05 6.74
N CYS A 901 19.22 21.93 6.10
CA CYS A 901 18.52 23.00 5.36
C CYS A 901 18.22 24.27 6.20
N GLY A 902 18.27 24.18 7.53
CA GLY A 902 17.80 25.25 8.43
C GLY A 902 16.30 25.22 8.70
N CYS A 903 15.62 24.26 8.09
CA CYS A 903 14.20 23.95 8.25
C CYS A 903 13.94 22.78 9.22
N ALA A 904 14.99 22.07 9.67
CA ALA A 904 14.87 20.94 10.58
C ALA A 904 14.62 21.40 12.03
N SER A 905 13.77 20.68 12.76
CA SER A 905 13.45 21.01 14.14
C SER A 905 14.65 20.90 15.08
N VAL A 906 14.69 21.68 16.16
CA VAL A 906 15.83 21.71 17.11
C VAL A 906 16.04 20.38 17.84
N THR A 907 14.99 19.57 17.97
CA THR A 907 15.03 18.23 18.56
C THR A 907 15.59 17.17 17.60
N SER A 908 15.68 17.47 16.31
CA SER A 908 16.22 16.58 15.29
C SER A 908 17.71 16.28 15.48
N PHE A 909 18.15 15.15 14.95
CA PHE A 909 19.49 14.63 15.14
C PHE A 909 19.95 13.80 13.95
N GLY A 910 21.26 13.63 13.79
CA GLY A 910 21.79 12.82 12.70
C GLY A 910 23.31 12.81 12.68
N HIS A 911 23.87 12.60 11.48
CA HIS A 911 25.29 12.77 11.22
C HIS A 911 25.56 12.90 9.70
N THR A 912 26.63 13.58 9.32
CA THR A 912 27.15 13.62 7.94
C THR A 912 28.40 12.76 7.82
N GLY A 913 28.56 12.00 6.73
CA GLY A 913 29.71 11.14 6.50
C GLY A 913 30.71 11.69 5.50
N PHE A 914 31.96 11.24 5.61
CA PHE A 914 33.06 11.72 4.78
C PHE A 914 32.89 11.32 3.30
N THR A 915 32.38 10.12 3.06
CA THR A 915 32.11 9.53 1.74
C THR A 915 30.95 10.20 0.99
N GLY A 916 30.35 11.26 1.55
CA GLY A 916 29.23 11.99 0.97
C GLY A 916 27.87 11.61 1.55
N THR A 917 27.87 10.69 2.52
CA THR A 917 26.66 10.17 3.17
C THR A 917 26.08 11.19 4.17
N MET A 918 24.80 11.06 4.48
CA MET A 918 24.08 11.78 5.53
C MET A 918 22.90 10.95 5.98
N THR A 919 22.61 10.99 7.28
CA THR A 919 21.32 10.56 7.78
C THR A 919 20.84 11.50 8.87
N TRP A 920 19.52 11.72 8.90
CA TRP A 920 18.87 12.67 9.79
C TRP A 920 17.50 12.15 10.21
N ALA A 921 17.15 12.31 11.48
CA ALA A 921 15.84 12.00 12.03
C ALA A 921 15.28 13.23 12.76
N ASP A 922 13.99 13.51 12.57
CA ASP A 922 13.28 14.62 13.21
C ASP A 922 12.09 14.07 14.01
N PRO A 923 12.17 14.04 15.35
CA PRO A 923 11.08 13.63 16.23
C PRO A 923 9.79 14.44 16.09
N GLU A 924 9.88 15.75 15.82
CA GLU A 924 8.70 16.61 15.76
C GLU A 924 7.87 16.34 14.50
N ASN A 925 8.54 16.00 13.40
CA ASN A 925 7.92 15.72 12.12
C ASN A 925 7.80 14.20 11.83
N GLU A 926 8.23 13.36 12.78
CA GLU A 926 8.35 11.90 12.67
C GLU A 926 9.06 11.44 11.38
N LEU A 927 10.12 12.15 11.01
CA LEU A 927 10.76 12.07 9.69
C LEU A 927 12.14 11.43 9.78
N ILE A 928 12.50 10.61 8.78
CA ILE A 928 13.86 10.12 8.55
C ILE A 928 14.26 10.44 7.11
N TYR A 929 15.47 10.97 6.96
CA TYR A 929 16.14 11.21 5.69
C TYR A 929 17.48 10.49 5.65
N VAL A 930 17.72 9.71 4.60
CA VAL A 930 19.00 9.06 4.32
C VAL A 930 19.46 9.42 2.91
N PHE A 931 20.73 9.83 2.79
CA PHE A 931 21.41 10.05 1.52
C PHE A 931 22.76 9.34 1.59
N LEU A 932 22.97 8.33 0.75
CA LEU A 932 24.25 7.63 0.64
C LEU A 932 24.88 7.91 -0.71
N SER A 933 26.19 8.13 -0.75
CA SER A 933 26.92 8.31 -1.99
C SER A 933 28.38 7.88 -1.83
N ASN A 934 29.08 7.77 -2.96
CA ASN A 934 30.52 7.49 -3.02
C ASN A 934 31.27 8.67 -3.66
N ARG A 935 30.96 9.89 -3.20
CA ARG A 935 31.49 11.15 -3.78
C ARG A 935 33.01 11.25 -3.76
N THR A 936 33.68 10.42 -2.97
CA THR A 936 35.15 10.35 -2.86
C THR A 936 35.80 9.64 -4.04
N TYR A 937 35.02 9.00 -4.91
CA TYR A 937 35.55 8.32 -6.08
C TYR A 937 35.63 9.29 -7.28
N PRO A 938 36.75 9.31 -8.05
CA PRO A 938 37.98 8.55 -7.82
C PRO A 938 38.95 9.23 -6.84
N ASP A 939 38.75 10.50 -6.50
CA ASP A 939 39.60 11.25 -5.58
C ASP A 939 38.78 12.05 -4.54
N SER A 940 39.28 12.10 -3.30
CA SER A 940 38.57 12.71 -2.17
C SER A 940 38.86 14.20 -1.95
N ASN A 941 39.67 14.83 -2.83
CA ASN A 941 40.26 16.16 -2.60
C ASN A 941 39.25 17.29 -2.49
N VAL A 942 38.19 17.28 -3.32
CA VAL A 942 37.19 18.36 -3.37
C VAL A 942 35.81 17.80 -3.06
N ASN A 943 35.19 18.31 -1.99
CA ASN A 943 33.79 17.99 -1.67
C ASN A 943 32.82 18.87 -2.48
N LYS A 944 32.67 18.57 -3.78
CA LYS A 944 31.73 19.30 -4.65
C LYS A 944 30.29 19.16 -4.19
N LEU A 945 29.90 17.96 -3.75
CA LEU A 945 28.56 17.65 -3.26
C LEU A 945 28.11 18.56 -2.11
N SER A 946 29.00 18.83 -1.15
CA SER A 946 28.72 19.76 -0.05
C SER A 946 28.78 21.23 -0.47
N LYS A 947 29.58 21.61 -1.47
CA LYS A 947 29.63 22.99 -1.97
C LYS A 947 28.33 23.40 -2.67
N GLU A 948 27.68 22.44 -3.33
CA GLU A 948 26.42 22.63 -4.06
C GLU A 948 25.17 22.38 -3.19
N ASN A 949 25.33 22.16 -1.87
CA ASN A 949 24.22 21.94 -0.91
C ASN A 949 23.23 20.83 -1.34
N ILE A 950 23.68 19.78 -2.03
CA ILE A 950 22.78 18.76 -2.59
C ILE A 950 21.89 18.10 -1.52
N ARG A 951 22.47 17.78 -0.37
CA ARG A 951 21.74 17.07 0.71
C ARG A 951 20.78 18.00 1.43
N GLU A 952 21.20 19.24 1.63
CA GLU A 952 20.42 20.29 2.28
C GLU A 952 19.23 20.71 1.40
N ASN A 953 19.42 20.82 0.08
CA ASN A 953 18.35 21.11 -0.88
C ASN A 953 17.32 19.97 -0.96
N ILE A 954 17.77 18.71 -0.96
CA ILE A 954 16.88 17.55 -0.87
C ILE A 954 16.13 17.57 0.46
N GLN A 955 16.83 17.82 1.58
CA GLN A 955 16.21 17.92 2.88
C GLN A 955 15.13 19.01 2.88
N GLN A 956 15.40 20.20 2.34
CA GLN A 956 14.41 21.27 2.24
C GLN A 956 13.15 20.83 1.49
N LEU A 957 13.29 20.17 0.33
CA LEU A 957 12.14 19.65 -0.43
C LEU A 957 11.30 18.65 0.37
N ILE A 958 11.94 17.84 1.23
CA ILE A 958 11.22 16.89 2.09
C ILE A 958 10.32 17.66 3.06
N TYR A 959 10.83 18.69 3.73
CA TYR A 959 10.01 19.51 4.65
C TYR A 959 8.94 20.30 3.90
N GLU A 960 9.25 20.87 2.74
CA GLU A 960 8.27 21.55 1.87
C GLU A 960 7.17 20.62 1.35
N SER A 961 7.41 19.30 1.36
CA SER A 961 6.40 18.33 0.95
C SER A 961 5.39 18.01 2.05
N ILE A 962 5.61 18.38 3.31
CA ILE A 962 4.67 18.13 4.41
C ILE A 962 3.37 18.91 4.17
N ILE A 963 2.24 18.21 4.21
CA ILE A 963 0.88 18.76 4.12
C ILE A 963 0.28 18.71 5.54
N ASP A 964 -0.20 19.86 6.00
CA ASP A 964 -0.94 20.01 7.26
C ASP A 964 -2.44 19.72 7.11
#